data_AF-A0ABD1WG47-F1
#
_entry.id   AF-A0ABD1WG47-F1
#
_cell.length_a   1.000
_cell.length_b   1.000
_cell.length_c   1.000
_cell.angle_alpha   90.00
_cell.angle_beta   90.00
_cell.angle_gamma   90.00
#
_symmetry.space_group_name_H-M   'P 1'
#
loop_
_entity.id
_entity.type
_entity.pdbx_description
1 polymer ?
#
loop_
_entity_poly.entity_id
_entity_poly.type
_entity_poly.pdbx_seq_one_letter_code
_entity_poly.pdbx_strand_id
1 'polypeptide(L)'
;MALSASFAPNQLSQMCYSGLKFNEKRLQFLTGCKRKGRSRCLWIVKSVLDNRSSSSISDNGATEPARILLERLFAQTQKLEEQIGIDPHSPLVSELGLNLGVLESDLQVALVALKKKEEDLQDTERKILLECNEINRAKEDLERREEGIEAARLNQERLEEELKQANISLASQATEIGDLKLHLKERDQEISAARSALSLKEEEIVKMRNELAKKSEEAADAESELRSKAQLLDEANEIVKKQEFELQELRRAIQKKEEELEVSTSIQKTEAEKLKIAEANLEKQAMDWLVAQEELKKLAEETSKHFGEANETMEEFGRVKKLLADVRSELVSSQKALASSRQETADQEQLLEQQLLDLEEQRRSVMSYMMSLKDAKIEVESERVKLRVAEARNKELERDLSMEKELVGELQKKLDKERSSLQQAIQEMSAFQEELDRKSDEFREKQSLLQVKESELVEARLEIQHLKSELTSLQLILEEKDLELSSARKLLEEVNWEIVELRGIMNSKENQLIQAISMLEEKDEHVQAMQHELNDTKHKFSEAEAVLERIVEVTNEVVLSVKNENYDALSAHDYTNHQMSQEKSADKFKWQKKQLETELKFTRESLRTKEMEVLAAQRALTIKDEELKMVLGKLDAREQELTKLKDEMIRDRDDLKQLYALAQEKMGEKTVGDLAIEKLQLEAAQLEVEAATGALYKLTEMSRELLHKSSLSIDVDYDTEFFEHNGSDTKMNMINGSDCPGEIKTEVARLLSLTAQLVDEAGVIGSMSK
;
A
#
# COMPACT_ATOMS: atom_id res chain seq x y z
N MET A 1 -24.21 -26.61 61.43
CA MET A 1 -23.91 -25.56 62.46
C MET A 1 -23.21 -24.41 61.77
N ALA A 2 -23.26 -23.20 62.32
CA ALA A 2 -22.61 -22.03 61.73
C ALA A 2 -21.15 -21.89 62.22
N LEU A 3 -20.32 -21.20 61.44
CA LEU A 3 -19.87 -19.84 61.80
C LEU A 3 -19.22 -19.14 60.60
N SER A 4 -19.05 -17.82 60.72
CA SER A 4 -18.81 -16.92 59.59
C SER A 4 -17.60 -16.00 59.83
N ALA A 5 -16.78 -15.78 58.80
CA ALA A 5 -15.95 -14.58 58.61
C ALA A 5 -15.70 -14.43 57.09
N SER A 6 -16.08 -13.35 56.38
CA SER A 6 -15.92 -11.90 56.62
C SER A 6 -14.57 -11.35 56.17
N PHE A 7 -14.45 -11.02 54.88
CA PHE A 7 -13.61 -9.91 54.39
C PHE A 7 -14.35 -9.13 53.29
N ALA A 8 -13.99 -7.85 53.12
CA ALA A 8 -14.77 -6.86 52.38
C ALA A 8 -14.46 -6.83 50.86
N PRO A 9 -15.39 -6.30 50.01
CA PRO A 9 -15.27 -6.37 48.56
C PRO A 9 -14.46 -5.23 47.95
N ASN A 10 -13.72 -5.52 46.88
CA ASN A 10 -13.09 -4.50 46.03
C ASN A 10 -13.84 -4.37 44.69
N GLN A 11 -14.52 -3.24 44.52
CA GLN A 11 -14.72 -2.53 43.25
C GLN A 11 -15.27 -3.33 42.05
N LEU A 12 -16.47 -3.91 42.19
CA LEU A 12 -17.36 -3.98 41.02
C LEU A 12 -17.85 -2.54 40.71
N SER A 13 -17.36 -1.97 39.61
CA SER A 13 -17.78 -0.65 39.15
C SER A 13 -19.29 -0.65 38.90
N GLN A 14 -19.99 0.22 39.62
CA GLN A 14 -21.45 0.29 39.59
C GLN A 14 -21.89 0.82 38.20
N MET A 15 -22.56 -0.02 37.41
CA MET A 15 -23.20 0.37 36.14
C MET A 15 -24.44 1.25 36.41
N CYS A 16 -24.19 2.43 36.97
CA CYS A 16 -25.15 3.50 37.08
C CYS A 16 -25.49 4.00 35.68
N TYR A 17 -26.74 3.81 35.26
CA TYR A 17 -27.35 4.58 34.18
C TYR A 17 -27.56 6.04 34.61
N SER A 18 -26.45 6.73 34.87
CA SER A 18 -26.43 8.16 35.15
C SER A 18 -26.42 8.91 33.82
N GLY A 19 -27.57 9.48 33.46
CA GLY A 19 -27.71 10.42 32.35
C GLY A 19 -26.91 11.70 32.58
N LEU A 20 -25.59 11.62 32.44
CA LEU A 20 -24.65 12.72 32.62
C LEU A 20 -24.42 13.44 31.30
N LYS A 21 -25.37 14.33 31.03
CA LYS A 21 -25.10 15.75 30.73
C LYS A 21 -23.73 16.00 30.11
N PHE A 22 -23.71 16.10 28.78
CA PHE A 22 -22.64 16.82 28.10
C PHE A 22 -22.46 18.18 28.79
N ASN A 23 -21.26 18.42 29.34
CA ASN A 23 -20.88 19.74 29.78
C ASN A 23 -20.64 20.59 28.53
N GLU A 24 -21.72 21.19 28.01
CA GLU A 24 -21.65 22.39 27.18
C GLU A 24 -20.96 23.50 28.00
N LYS A 25 -19.62 23.48 28.04
CA LYS A 25 -18.83 24.69 28.25
C LYS A 25 -18.90 25.52 26.98
N ARG A 26 -20.11 25.97 26.65
CA ARG A 26 -20.38 27.06 25.70
C ARG A 26 -19.50 28.23 26.11
N LEU A 27 -18.48 28.52 25.32
CA LEU A 27 -17.79 29.79 25.42
C LEU A 27 -18.81 30.86 24.99
N GLN A 28 -19.29 31.65 25.96
CA GLN A 28 -20.46 32.51 25.79
C GLN A 28 -20.15 33.76 24.96
N PHE A 29 -19.88 33.59 23.67
CA PHE A 29 -19.86 34.71 22.72
C PHE A 29 -21.27 35.08 22.28
N LEU A 30 -21.90 35.86 23.18
CA LEU A 30 -23.00 36.79 22.90
C LEU A 30 -24.17 36.23 22.08
N THR A 31 -25.01 35.43 22.74
CA THR A 31 -26.40 35.21 22.33
C THR A 31 -27.05 36.52 21.90
N GLY A 32 -27.50 36.59 20.64
CA GLY A 32 -28.02 37.79 19.99
C GLY A 32 -29.03 38.53 20.88
N CYS A 33 -28.61 39.69 21.40
CA CYS A 33 -29.34 40.35 22.47
C CYS A 33 -30.62 40.98 21.88
N LYS A 34 -31.80 40.40 22.16
CA LYS A 34 -33.12 41.03 21.89
C LYS A 34 -33.36 42.24 22.81
N ARG A 35 -32.43 43.20 22.80
CA ARG A 35 -32.60 44.50 23.42
C ARG A 35 -33.69 45.25 22.66
N LYS A 36 -34.84 45.40 23.32
CA LYS A 36 -35.77 46.51 23.06
C LYS A 36 -34.99 47.81 23.28
N GLY A 37 -34.33 48.26 22.22
CA GLY A 37 -33.40 49.38 22.22
C GLY A 37 -33.77 50.37 21.13
N ARG A 38 -34.86 51.11 21.34
CA ARG A 38 -35.16 52.32 20.55
C ARG A 38 -34.15 53.43 20.87
N SER A 39 -32.87 53.20 20.62
CA SER A 39 -31.89 54.28 20.59
C SER A 39 -32.18 55.11 19.35
N ARG A 40 -32.71 56.31 19.54
CA ARG A 40 -32.92 57.25 18.45
C ARG A 40 -31.57 57.85 18.06
N CYS A 41 -30.78 57.09 17.31
CA CYS A 41 -29.71 57.67 16.49
C CYS A 41 -30.37 58.47 15.36
N LEU A 42 -30.90 59.64 15.76
CA LEU A 42 -31.23 60.75 14.88
C LEU A 42 -29.91 61.24 14.27
N TRP A 43 -29.41 60.51 13.28
CA TRP A 43 -28.77 61.16 12.16
C TRP A 43 -29.86 62.01 11.51
N ILE A 44 -29.89 63.25 11.98
CA ILE A 44 -30.78 64.30 11.52
C ILE A 44 -30.62 64.32 10.01
N VAL A 45 -31.67 63.92 9.29
CA VAL A 45 -31.88 64.41 7.92
C VAL A 45 -31.96 65.92 8.08
N LYS A 46 -30.82 66.58 7.86
CA LYS A 46 -30.68 68.01 8.02
C LYS A 46 -31.36 68.61 6.80
N SER A 47 -32.68 68.72 6.92
CA SER A 47 -33.56 69.28 5.91
C SER A 47 -32.95 70.58 5.44
N VAL A 48 -32.59 70.66 4.15
CA VAL A 48 -32.16 71.90 3.50
C VAL A 48 -33.39 72.75 3.24
N LEU A 49 -34.02 73.13 4.36
CA LEU A 49 -35.13 74.06 4.52
C LEU A 49 -34.73 75.18 5.51
N ASP A 50 -33.56 75.08 6.14
CA ASP A 50 -32.84 76.21 6.73
C ASP A 50 -32.14 77.05 5.65
N ASN A 51 -32.96 77.56 4.72
CA ASN A 51 -32.70 78.85 4.11
C ASN A 51 -34.02 79.62 3.92
N ARG A 52 -34.82 79.69 4.99
CA ARG A 52 -35.88 80.72 5.14
C ARG A 52 -35.28 82.12 5.40
N SER A 53 -34.18 82.40 4.72
CA SER A 53 -33.31 83.56 4.87
C SER A 53 -33.76 84.65 3.90
N SER A 54 -34.82 85.35 4.31
CA SER A 54 -35.04 86.76 3.98
C SER A 54 -34.84 87.18 2.50
N SER A 55 -35.55 86.54 1.56
CA SER A 55 -36.19 87.32 0.49
C SER A 55 -37.63 87.61 0.92
N SER A 56 -37.84 88.74 1.60
CA SER A 56 -39.19 89.23 1.85
C SER A 56 -39.91 89.45 0.52
N ILE A 57 -41.20 89.10 0.45
CA ILE A 57 -42.09 89.74 -0.52
C ILE A 57 -42.25 91.17 -0.03
N SER A 58 -41.31 92.01 -0.46
CA SER A 58 -41.20 93.41 -0.06
C SER A 58 -42.11 94.24 -0.96
N ASP A 59 -43.42 94.10 -0.75
CA ASP A 59 -44.44 95.06 -1.22
C ASP A 59 -44.35 96.40 -0.45
N ASN A 60 -43.11 96.88 -0.27
CA ASN A 60 -42.73 98.20 0.24
C ASN A 60 -42.18 99.06 -0.91
N GLY A 61 -42.85 98.99 -2.06
CA GLY A 61 -42.94 100.13 -2.98
C GLY A 61 -44.38 100.63 -2.90
N ALA A 62 -44.59 101.90 -2.56
CA ALA A 62 -45.92 102.52 -2.53
C ALA A 62 -46.43 102.79 -3.96
N THR A 63 -46.54 101.73 -4.75
CA THR A 63 -46.94 101.74 -6.15
C THR A 63 -48.14 100.81 -6.26
N GLU A 64 -49.23 101.38 -6.74
CA GLU A 64 -50.49 100.68 -6.95
C GLU A 64 -50.29 99.45 -7.86
N PRO A 65 -50.90 98.29 -7.56
CA PRO A 65 -50.68 97.08 -8.34
C PRO A 65 -50.93 97.32 -9.83
N ALA A 66 -50.04 96.82 -10.71
CA ALA A 66 -50.15 97.04 -12.17
C ALA A 66 -51.53 96.63 -12.72
N ARG A 67 -52.18 95.62 -12.12
CA ARG A 67 -53.57 95.26 -12.38
C ARG A 67 -54.56 96.40 -12.10
N ILE A 68 -54.47 97.05 -10.93
CA ILE A 68 -55.37 98.14 -10.53
C ILE A 68 -55.10 99.40 -11.36
N LEU A 69 -53.84 99.66 -11.73
CA LEU A 69 -53.48 100.72 -12.68
C LEU A 69 -54.10 100.48 -14.07
N LEU A 70 -54.05 99.24 -14.58
CA LEU A 70 -54.71 98.86 -15.83
C LEU A 70 -56.25 98.93 -15.73
N GLU A 71 -56.84 98.51 -14.61
CA GLU A 71 -58.28 98.63 -14.34
C GLU A 71 -58.71 100.12 -14.26
N ARG A 72 -57.89 101.02 -13.70
CA ARG A 72 -58.14 102.47 -13.72
C ARG A 72 -57.98 103.08 -15.11
N LEU A 73 -56.94 102.71 -15.85
CA LEU A 73 -56.73 103.15 -17.23
C LEU A 73 -57.89 102.76 -18.14
N PHE A 74 -58.38 101.53 -18.02
CA PHE A 74 -59.55 101.07 -18.76
C PHE A 74 -60.78 101.93 -18.43
N ALA A 75 -61.05 102.16 -17.14
CA ALA A 75 -62.15 103.01 -16.70
C ALA A 75 -62.03 104.51 -17.07
N GLN A 76 -60.81 105.04 -17.26
CA GLN A 76 -60.58 106.40 -17.77
C GLN A 76 -60.69 106.47 -19.29
N THR A 77 -60.19 105.47 -20.00
CA THR A 77 -60.33 105.33 -21.46
C THR A 77 -61.81 105.29 -21.84
N GLN A 78 -62.60 104.47 -21.12
CA GLN A 78 -64.05 104.40 -21.30
C GLN A 78 -64.75 105.74 -21.04
N LYS A 79 -64.34 106.50 -20.02
CA LYS A 79 -64.88 107.85 -19.76
C LYS A 79 -64.53 108.88 -20.83
N LEU A 80 -63.38 108.74 -21.49
CA LEU A 80 -62.99 109.57 -22.63
C LEU A 80 -63.76 109.15 -23.90
N GLU A 81 -63.95 107.86 -24.12
CA GLU A 81 -64.81 107.32 -25.18
C GLU A 81 -66.25 107.82 -25.06
N GLU A 82 -66.83 107.81 -23.85
CA GLU A 82 -68.15 108.40 -23.53
C GLU A 82 -68.23 109.93 -23.75
N GLN A 83 -67.09 110.64 -23.82
CA GLN A 83 -67.03 112.09 -24.11
C GLN A 83 -66.80 112.41 -25.59
N ILE A 84 -66.38 111.44 -26.42
CA ILE A 84 -66.12 111.62 -27.85
C ILE A 84 -67.46 111.56 -28.63
N GLY A 85 -68.22 112.65 -28.52
CA GLY A 85 -69.51 112.83 -29.20
C GLY A 85 -70.29 114.09 -28.82
N ILE A 86 -69.70 115.00 -28.03
CA ILE A 86 -70.38 116.17 -27.44
C ILE A 86 -69.99 117.45 -28.20
N ASP A 87 -70.94 118.40 -28.27
CA ASP A 87 -70.85 119.68 -29.00
C ASP A 87 -69.56 120.49 -28.66
N PRO A 88 -68.74 120.88 -29.66
CA PRO A 88 -67.46 121.57 -29.45
C PRO A 88 -67.56 122.99 -28.85
N HIS A 89 -68.76 123.52 -28.59
CA HIS A 89 -68.95 124.79 -27.85
C HIS A 89 -69.34 124.61 -26.37
N SER A 90 -69.32 123.38 -25.84
CA SER A 90 -69.52 123.08 -24.42
C SER A 90 -68.32 123.51 -23.53
N PRO A 91 -68.52 123.97 -22.28
CA PRO A 91 -67.43 124.24 -21.33
C PRO A 91 -66.52 123.04 -21.00
N LEU A 92 -66.95 121.82 -21.35
CA LEU A 92 -66.23 120.56 -21.11
C LEU A 92 -64.89 120.43 -21.85
N VAL A 93 -64.55 121.29 -22.81
CA VAL A 93 -63.28 121.18 -23.57
C VAL A 93 -62.05 121.26 -22.64
N SER A 94 -62.11 122.07 -21.59
CA SER A 94 -61.06 122.13 -20.55
C SER A 94 -61.01 120.87 -19.68
N GLU A 95 -62.14 120.20 -19.49
CA GLU A 95 -62.28 118.97 -18.70
C GLU A 95 -61.77 117.75 -19.50
N LEU A 96 -62.00 117.72 -20.82
CA LEU A 96 -61.44 116.73 -21.74
C LEU A 96 -59.90 116.75 -21.73
N GLY A 97 -59.29 117.95 -21.74
CA GLY A 97 -57.83 118.10 -21.65
C GLY A 97 -57.24 117.63 -20.31
N LEU A 98 -57.96 117.85 -19.21
CA LEU A 98 -57.59 117.31 -17.89
C LEU A 98 -57.74 115.78 -17.83
N ASN A 99 -58.83 115.23 -18.36
CA ASN A 99 -59.05 113.79 -18.46
C ASN A 99 -57.95 113.10 -19.29
N LEU A 100 -57.51 113.72 -20.39
CA LEU A 100 -56.42 113.21 -21.23
C LEU A 100 -55.06 113.25 -20.51
N GLY A 101 -54.73 114.35 -19.83
CA GLY A 101 -53.47 114.45 -19.06
C GLY A 101 -53.41 113.52 -17.84
N VAL A 102 -54.56 113.20 -17.24
CA VAL A 102 -54.68 112.17 -16.20
C VAL A 102 -54.49 110.77 -16.81
N LEU A 103 -55.10 110.47 -17.96
CA LEU A 103 -54.89 109.20 -18.67
C LEU A 103 -53.41 109.01 -19.06
N GLU A 104 -52.75 110.04 -19.59
CA GLU A 104 -51.33 110.02 -19.93
C GLU A 104 -50.45 109.76 -18.68
N SER A 105 -50.79 110.41 -17.56
CA SER A 105 -50.09 110.21 -16.28
C SER A 105 -50.25 108.78 -15.78
N ASP A 106 -51.47 108.23 -15.79
CA ASP A 106 -51.73 106.84 -15.38
C ASP A 106 -51.13 105.83 -16.37
N LEU A 107 -51.03 106.16 -17.66
CA LEU A 107 -50.38 105.33 -18.67
C LEU A 107 -48.89 105.22 -18.38
N GLN A 108 -48.24 106.35 -18.08
CA GLN A 108 -46.83 106.37 -17.72
C GLN A 108 -46.55 105.64 -16.40
N VAL A 109 -47.43 105.76 -15.40
CA VAL A 109 -47.33 105.02 -14.13
C VAL A 109 -47.55 103.52 -14.34
N ALA A 110 -48.52 103.11 -15.17
CA ALA A 110 -48.75 101.71 -15.52
C ALA A 110 -47.59 101.10 -16.32
N LEU A 111 -47.01 101.83 -17.27
CA LEU A 111 -45.83 101.39 -18.03
C LEU A 111 -44.61 101.19 -17.12
N VAL A 112 -44.36 102.10 -16.16
CA VAL A 112 -43.30 101.94 -15.16
C VAL A 112 -43.57 100.74 -14.25
N ALA A 113 -44.81 100.54 -13.80
CA ALA A 113 -45.19 99.40 -12.97
C ALA A 113 -45.10 98.05 -13.70
N LEU A 114 -45.48 98.00 -14.99
CA LEU A 114 -45.36 96.82 -15.85
C LEU A 114 -43.91 96.51 -16.18
N LYS A 115 -43.10 97.52 -16.54
CA LYS A 115 -41.67 97.31 -16.79
C LYS A 115 -40.93 96.82 -15.54
N LYS A 116 -41.24 97.37 -14.37
CA LYS A 116 -40.71 96.83 -13.11
C LYS A 116 -41.15 95.38 -12.88
N LYS A 117 -42.37 94.99 -13.28
CA LYS A 117 -42.81 93.59 -13.18
C LYS A 117 -42.16 92.67 -14.20
N GLU A 118 -41.79 93.17 -15.38
CA GLU A 118 -40.94 92.46 -16.34
C GLU A 118 -39.53 92.26 -15.77
N GLU A 119 -38.93 93.29 -15.18
CA GLU A 119 -37.62 93.21 -14.50
C GLU A 119 -37.66 92.22 -13.30
N ASP A 120 -38.67 92.32 -12.43
CA ASP A 120 -38.93 91.37 -11.34
C ASP A 120 -39.05 89.92 -11.88
N LEU A 121 -39.78 89.73 -12.99
CA LEU A 121 -40.00 88.41 -13.59
C LEU A 121 -38.70 87.84 -14.18
N GLN A 122 -37.93 88.62 -14.92
CA GLN A 122 -36.62 88.21 -15.45
C GLN A 122 -35.64 87.84 -14.32
N ASP A 123 -35.68 88.52 -13.18
CA ASP A 123 -34.89 88.12 -12.00
C ASP A 123 -35.39 86.82 -11.38
N THR A 124 -36.71 86.59 -11.29
CA THR A 124 -37.23 85.28 -10.85
C THR A 124 -36.89 84.16 -11.83
N GLU A 125 -36.92 84.39 -13.14
CA GLU A 125 -36.54 83.41 -14.15
C GLU A 125 -35.04 83.07 -14.06
N ARG A 126 -34.17 84.09 -13.95
CA ARG A 126 -32.73 83.88 -13.71
C ARG A 126 -32.46 83.09 -12.43
N LYS A 127 -33.22 83.36 -11.35
CA LYS A 127 -33.11 82.61 -10.09
C LYS A 127 -33.59 81.17 -10.22
N ILE A 128 -34.73 80.93 -10.87
CA ILE A 128 -35.25 79.58 -11.15
C ILE A 128 -34.27 78.79 -12.01
N LEU A 129 -33.65 79.41 -13.03
CA LEU A 129 -32.64 78.77 -13.86
C LEU A 129 -31.41 78.34 -13.03
N LEU A 130 -30.96 79.16 -12.08
CA LEU A 130 -29.88 78.80 -11.15
C LEU A 130 -30.30 77.64 -10.24
N GLU A 131 -31.48 77.71 -9.62
CA GLU A 131 -32.02 76.64 -8.76
C GLU A 131 -32.19 75.31 -9.52
N CYS A 132 -32.65 75.34 -10.77
CA CYS A 132 -32.73 74.15 -11.64
C CYS A 132 -31.33 73.57 -11.95
N ASN A 133 -30.32 74.41 -12.17
CA ASN A 133 -28.94 73.95 -12.39
C ASN A 133 -28.32 73.34 -11.11
N GLU A 134 -28.63 73.89 -9.93
CA GLU A 134 -28.22 73.31 -8.65
C GLU A 134 -28.93 71.98 -8.37
N ILE A 135 -30.23 71.88 -8.68
CA ILE A 135 -31.01 70.63 -8.59
C ILE A 135 -30.44 69.55 -9.53
N ASN A 136 -30.08 69.90 -10.77
CA ASN A 136 -29.48 68.95 -11.72
C ASN A 136 -28.13 68.41 -11.20
N ARG A 137 -27.26 69.30 -10.70
CA ARG A 137 -25.98 68.88 -10.06
C ARG A 137 -26.23 68.00 -8.84
N ALA A 138 -27.22 68.32 -8.01
CA ALA A 138 -27.58 67.52 -6.86
C ALA A 138 -28.15 66.14 -7.26
N LYS A 139 -28.86 66.03 -8.38
CA LYS A 139 -29.30 64.75 -8.97
C LYS A 139 -28.09 63.92 -9.41
N GLU A 140 -27.18 64.48 -10.19
CA GLU A 140 -25.95 63.79 -10.62
C GLU A 140 -25.09 63.34 -9.42
N ASP A 141 -25.02 64.15 -8.37
CA ASP A 141 -24.33 63.83 -7.11
C ASP A 141 -24.99 62.71 -6.31
N LEU A 142 -26.30 62.50 -6.46
CA LEU A 142 -27.02 61.37 -5.87
C LEU A 142 -26.88 60.12 -6.73
N GLU A 143 -26.99 60.24 -8.04
CA GLU A 143 -26.83 59.16 -9.03
C GLU A 143 -25.44 58.51 -8.91
N ARG A 144 -24.37 59.33 -8.87
CA ARG A 144 -22.99 58.87 -8.61
C ARG A 144 -22.77 58.27 -7.22
N ARG A 145 -23.65 58.55 -6.24
CA ARG A 145 -23.61 57.89 -4.91
C ARG A 145 -24.39 56.58 -4.91
N GLU A 146 -25.48 56.49 -5.67
CA GLU A 146 -26.27 55.27 -5.84
C GLU A 146 -25.44 54.20 -6.59
N GLU A 147 -24.77 54.58 -7.68
CA GLU A 147 -23.74 53.75 -8.35
C GLU A 147 -22.67 53.23 -7.36
N GLY A 148 -22.13 54.14 -6.52
CA GLY A 148 -21.14 53.79 -5.50
C GLY A 148 -21.69 52.87 -4.40
N ILE A 149 -22.97 52.96 -4.06
CA ILE A 149 -23.65 52.10 -3.08
C ILE A 149 -23.88 50.70 -3.66
N GLU A 150 -24.36 50.57 -4.91
CA GLU A 150 -24.54 49.26 -5.53
C GLU A 150 -23.18 48.58 -5.81
N ALA A 151 -22.16 49.34 -6.24
CA ALA A 151 -20.79 48.81 -6.36
C ALA A 151 -20.23 48.33 -5.01
N ALA A 152 -20.55 49.01 -3.89
CA ALA A 152 -20.19 48.56 -2.56
C ALA A 152 -20.96 47.29 -2.13
N ARG A 153 -22.26 47.19 -2.44
CA ARG A 153 -23.07 46.00 -2.17
C ARG A 153 -22.59 44.77 -2.93
N LEU A 154 -22.31 44.89 -4.23
CA LEU A 154 -21.77 43.78 -5.04
C LEU A 154 -20.41 43.29 -4.51
N ASN A 155 -19.56 44.20 -4.01
CA ASN A 155 -18.32 43.80 -3.33
C ASN A 155 -18.57 43.16 -1.95
N GLN A 156 -19.58 43.60 -1.19
CA GLN A 156 -19.96 42.93 0.06
C GLN A 156 -20.48 41.51 -0.21
N GLU A 157 -21.36 41.34 -1.19
CA GLU A 157 -21.93 40.04 -1.56
C GLU A 157 -20.85 39.03 -1.95
N ARG A 158 -19.91 39.44 -2.82
CA ARG A 158 -18.74 38.61 -3.18
C ARG A 158 -17.89 38.24 -1.95
N LEU A 159 -17.62 39.18 -1.05
CA LEU A 159 -16.87 38.92 0.18
C LEU A 159 -17.63 37.99 1.14
N GLU A 160 -18.96 38.05 1.18
CA GLU A 160 -19.77 37.10 1.93
C GLU A 160 -19.75 35.69 1.30
N GLU A 161 -19.69 35.57 -0.02
CA GLU A 161 -19.51 34.29 -0.73
C GLU A 161 -18.12 33.70 -0.52
N GLU A 162 -17.06 34.50 -0.66
CA GLU A 162 -15.68 34.13 -0.33
C GLU A 162 -15.59 33.62 1.13
N LEU A 163 -16.24 34.30 2.08
CA LEU A 163 -16.29 33.90 3.49
C LEU A 163 -17.10 32.61 3.71
N LYS A 164 -18.24 32.43 3.04
CA LYS A 164 -19.03 31.17 3.08
C LYS A 164 -18.18 30.01 2.60
N GLN A 165 -17.48 30.16 1.47
CA GLN A 165 -16.63 29.13 0.88
C GLN A 165 -15.39 28.81 1.74
N ALA A 166 -14.75 29.83 2.32
CA ALA A 166 -13.65 29.64 3.27
C ALA A 166 -14.11 28.89 4.54
N ASN A 167 -15.31 29.20 5.05
CA ASN A 167 -15.88 28.53 6.22
C ASN A 167 -16.27 27.07 5.94
N ILE A 168 -16.78 26.75 4.73
CA ILE A 168 -17.01 25.37 4.28
C ILE A 168 -15.67 24.61 4.20
N SER A 169 -14.64 25.23 3.62
CA SER A 169 -13.30 24.65 3.50
C SER A 169 -12.69 24.34 4.87
N LEU A 170 -12.75 25.30 5.80
CA LEU A 170 -12.26 25.13 7.18
C LEU A 170 -13.07 24.08 7.96
N ALA A 171 -14.38 23.95 7.72
CA ALA A 171 -15.19 22.88 8.29
C ALA A 171 -14.76 21.49 7.77
N SER A 172 -14.44 21.36 6.48
CA SER A 172 -13.96 20.08 5.91
C SER A 172 -12.58 19.67 6.45
N GLN A 173 -11.67 20.63 6.65
CA GLN A 173 -10.38 20.40 7.32
C GLN A 173 -10.57 20.03 8.81
N ALA A 174 -11.57 20.61 9.48
CA ALA A 174 -11.88 20.27 10.87
C ALA A 174 -12.44 18.84 11.01
N THR A 175 -13.18 18.32 10.02
CA THR A 175 -13.56 16.90 9.98
C THR A 175 -12.38 15.99 9.69
N GLU A 176 -11.54 16.30 8.69
CA GLU A 176 -10.34 15.52 8.36
C GLU A 176 -9.36 15.40 9.56
N ILE A 177 -9.13 16.50 10.27
CA ILE A 177 -8.34 16.52 11.51
C ILE A 177 -9.01 15.70 12.63
N GLY A 178 -10.34 15.59 12.63
CA GLY A 178 -11.11 14.72 13.52
C GLY A 178 -10.86 13.24 13.23
N ASP A 179 -10.93 12.84 11.96
CA ASP A 179 -10.78 11.46 11.51
C ASP A 179 -9.33 10.96 11.66
N LEU A 180 -8.35 11.79 11.27
CA LEU A 180 -6.92 11.52 11.53
C LEU A 180 -6.64 11.34 13.03
N LYS A 181 -7.37 12.04 13.90
CA LYS A 181 -7.27 11.93 15.37
C LYS A 181 -8.02 10.72 15.94
N LEU A 182 -8.92 10.08 15.19
CA LEU A 182 -9.46 8.76 15.51
C LEU A 182 -8.44 7.69 15.12
N HIS A 183 -7.93 7.70 13.88
CA HIS A 183 -6.90 6.76 13.43
C HIS A 183 -5.63 6.77 14.29
N LEU A 184 -5.16 7.94 14.76
CA LEU A 184 -4.04 8.00 15.71
C LEU A 184 -4.33 7.24 17.02
N LYS A 185 -5.55 7.31 17.56
CA LYS A 185 -5.93 6.56 18.77
C LYS A 185 -6.04 5.05 18.52
N GLU A 186 -6.51 4.65 17.34
CA GLU A 186 -6.58 3.25 16.94
C GLU A 186 -5.17 2.67 16.86
N ARG A 187 -4.24 3.36 16.18
CA ARG A 187 -2.81 3.00 16.14
C ARG A 187 -2.18 2.99 17.55
N ASP A 188 -2.47 3.96 18.42
CA ASP A 188 -1.98 3.97 19.82
C ASP A 188 -2.49 2.75 20.63
N GLN A 189 -3.73 2.32 20.40
CA GLN A 189 -4.31 1.13 21.03
C GLN A 189 -3.68 -0.16 20.49
N GLU A 190 -3.49 -0.27 19.18
CA GLU A 190 -2.79 -1.39 18.53
C GLU A 190 -1.33 -1.50 19.02
N ILE A 191 -0.60 -0.39 19.07
CA ILE A 191 0.77 -0.33 19.61
C ILE A 191 0.81 -0.74 21.09
N SER A 192 -0.20 -0.35 21.87
CA SER A 192 -0.31 -0.74 23.28
C SER A 192 -0.57 -2.25 23.42
N ALA A 193 -1.48 -2.81 22.63
CA ALA A 193 -1.77 -4.25 22.60
C ALA A 193 -0.56 -5.07 22.13
N ALA A 194 0.14 -4.61 21.09
CA ALA A 194 1.37 -5.23 20.58
C ALA A 194 2.49 -5.23 21.62
N ARG A 195 2.65 -4.14 22.39
CA ARG A 195 3.60 -4.08 23.52
C ARG A 195 3.26 -5.07 24.64
N SER A 196 1.98 -5.21 25.00
CA SER A 196 1.55 -6.21 25.98
C SER A 196 1.77 -7.64 25.49
N ALA A 197 1.49 -7.92 24.22
CA ALA A 197 1.76 -9.23 23.61
C ALA A 197 3.27 -9.55 23.54
N LEU A 198 4.11 -8.54 23.27
CA LEU A 198 5.56 -8.69 23.26
C LEU A 198 6.11 -8.94 24.68
N SER A 199 5.65 -8.22 25.71
CA SER A 199 6.02 -8.48 27.12
C SER A 199 5.73 -9.93 27.52
N LEU A 200 4.53 -10.44 27.19
CA LEU A 200 4.15 -11.82 27.46
C LEU A 200 5.05 -12.84 26.73
N LYS A 201 5.50 -12.51 25.50
CA LYS A 201 6.47 -13.34 24.76
C LYS A 201 7.89 -13.26 25.33
N GLU A 202 8.31 -12.13 25.87
CA GLU A 202 9.58 -12.02 26.60
C GLU A 202 9.55 -12.84 27.90
N GLU A 203 8.44 -12.80 28.65
CA GLU A 203 8.22 -13.64 29.84
C GLU A 203 8.25 -15.14 29.50
N GLU A 204 7.60 -15.56 28.41
CA GLU A 204 7.63 -16.93 27.91
C GLU A 204 9.05 -17.37 27.49
N ILE A 205 9.81 -16.49 26.82
CA ILE A 205 11.22 -16.75 26.46
C ILE A 205 12.11 -16.86 27.72
N VAL A 206 11.88 -16.05 28.76
CA VAL A 206 12.59 -16.19 30.04
C VAL A 206 12.24 -17.53 30.71
N LYS A 207 10.97 -17.94 30.69
CA LYS A 207 10.55 -19.26 31.21
C LYS A 207 11.22 -20.40 30.45
N MET A 208 11.21 -20.39 29.12
CA MET A 208 11.89 -21.40 28.30
C MET A 208 13.40 -21.44 28.54
N ARG A 209 14.07 -20.29 28.73
CA ARG A 209 15.49 -20.23 29.09
C ARG A 209 15.79 -20.87 30.44
N ASN A 210 14.94 -20.65 31.44
CA ASN A 210 15.09 -21.26 32.76
C ASN A 210 14.84 -22.78 32.73
N GLU A 211 13.86 -23.23 31.94
CA GLU A 211 13.60 -24.66 31.72
C GLU A 211 14.74 -25.35 30.98
N LEU A 212 15.31 -24.70 29.96
CA LEU A 212 16.50 -25.18 29.25
C LEU A 212 17.74 -25.24 30.15
N ALA A 213 17.96 -24.22 30.99
CA ALA A 213 19.06 -24.21 31.96
C ALA A 213 18.95 -25.39 32.94
N LYS A 214 17.77 -25.60 33.53
CA LYS A 214 17.50 -26.77 34.40
C LYS A 214 17.69 -28.10 33.67
N LYS A 215 17.32 -28.19 32.38
CA LYS A 215 17.57 -29.40 31.57
C LYS A 215 19.05 -29.61 31.26
N SER A 216 19.86 -28.57 31.14
CA SER A 216 21.32 -28.70 31.00
C SER A 216 22.00 -29.10 32.31
N GLU A 217 21.48 -28.69 33.47
CA GLU A 217 21.91 -29.12 34.80
C GLU A 217 21.59 -30.62 35.01
N GLU A 218 20.33 -31.03 34.79
CA GLU A 218 19.91 -32.44 34.83
C GLU A 218 20.73 -33.35 33.88
N ALA A 219 21.14 -32.83 32.72
CA ALA A 219 21.97 -33.56 31.77
C ALA A 219 23.45 -33.68 32.23
N ALA A 220 24.00 -32.64 32.86
CA ALA A 220 25.35 -32.67 33.41
C ALA A 220 25.46 -33.63 34.62
N ASP A 221 24.44 -33.65 35.49
CA ASP A 221 24.33 -34.63 36.57
C ASP A 221 24.29 -36.06 36.01
N ALA A 222 23.47 -36.31 34.98
CA ALA A 222 23.40 -37.61 34.32
C ALA A 222 24.71 -38.02 33.62
N GLU A 223 25.46 -37.09 33.02
CA GLU A 223 26.81 -37.35 32.48
C GLU A 223 27.80 -37.73 33.59
N SER A 224 27.68 -37.12 34.78
CA SER A 224 28.51 -37.46 35.95
C SER A 224 28.19 -38.85 36.52
N GLU A 225 26.90 -39.23 36.57
CA GLU A 225 26.48 -40.59 36.90
C GLU A 225 27.00 -41.60 35.88
N LEU A 226 26.92 -41.30 34.58
CA LEU A 226 27.41 -42.20 33.53
C LEU A 226 28.93 -42.36 33.59
N ARG A 227 29.70 -41.30 33.89
CA ARG A 227 31.16 -41.41 34.13
C ARG A 227 31.50 -42.31 35.32
N SER A 228 30.82 -42.15 36.45
CA SER A 228 31.08 -42.98 37.63
C SER A 228 30.64 -44.45 37.42
N LYS A 229 29.54 -44.69 36.71
CA LYS A 229 29.12 -46.03 36.29
C LYS A 229 30.11 -46.67 35.31
N ALA A 230 30.71 -45.91 34.39
CA ALA A 230 31.77 -46.39 33.52
C ALA A 230 33.04 -46.78 34.31
N GLN A 231 33.48 -45.95 35.25
CA GLN A 231 34.63 -46.25 36.12
C GLN A 231 34.43 -47.54 36.93
N LEU A 232 33.24 -47.75 37.51
CA LEU A 232 32.91 -49.00 38.21
C LEU A 232 32.87 -50.21 37.27
N LEU A 233 32.53 -50.02 35.99
CA LEU A 233 32.54 -51.08 34.98
C LEU A 233 33.97 -51.42 34.56
N ASP A 234 34.85 -50.43 34.40
CA ASP A 234 36.30 -50.65 34.18
C ASP A 234 36.94 -51.40 35.36
N GLU A 235 36.64 -51.00 36.61
CA GLU A 235 37.09 -51.71 37.82
C GLU A 235 36.58 -53.16 37.86
N ALA A 236 35.31 -53.41 37.53
CA ALA A 236 34.75 -54.76 37.45
C ALA A 236 35.43 -55.60 36.34
N ASN A 237 35.76 -54.99 35.20
CA ASN A 237 36.44 -55.65 34.09
C ASN A 237 37.88 -56.05 34.48
N GLU A 238 38.59 -55.21 35.25
CA GLU A 238 39.89 -55.55 35.84
C GLU A 238 39.81 -56.63 36.94
N ILE A 239 38.67 -56.81 37.59
CA ILE A 239 38.42 -57.95 38.49
C ILE A 239 38.18 -59.23 37.68
N VAL A 240 37.38 -59.17 36.60
CA VAL A 240 37.12 -60.32 35.72
C VAL A 240 38.42 -60.84 35.09
N LYS A 241 39.31 -59.97 34.61
CA LYS A 241 40.64 -60.37 34.08
C LYS A 241 41.49 -61.13 35.11
N LYS A 242 41.42 -60.75 36.39
CA LYS A 242 42.14 -61.46 37.47
C LYS A 242 41.53 -62.83 37.74
N GLN A 243 40.19 -62.91 37.78
CA GLN A 243 39.47 -64.18 37.93
C GLN A 243 39.71 -65.13 36.75
N GLU A 244 39.82 -64.61 35.52
CA GLU A 244 40.18 -65.40 34.33
C GLU A 244 41.59 -65.98 34.44
N PHE A 245 42.56 -65.19 34.92
CA PHE A 245 43.92 -65.66 35.20
C PHE A 245 43.95 -66.73 36.30
N GLU A 246 43.27 -66.49 37.43
CA GLU A 246 43.13 -67.45 38.54
C GLU A 246 42.50 -68.77 38.07
N LEU A 247 41.45 -68.72 37.23
CA LEU A 247 40.84 -69.90 36.62
C LEU A 247 41.79 -70.61 35.65
N GLN A 248 42.66 -69.89 34.93
CA GLN A 248 43.67 -70.49 34.05
C GLN A 248 44.80 -71.16 34.84
N GLU A 249 45.16 -70.66 36.03
CA GLU A 249 46.06 -71.35 36.95
C GLU A 249 45.41 -72.60 37.57
N LEU A 250 44.16 -72.48 38.04
CA LEU A 250 43.40 -73.61 38.59
C LEU A 250 43.20 -74.74 37.56
N ARG A 251 42.91 -74.41 36.30
CA ARG A 251 42.84 -75.42 35.21
C ARG A 251 44.16 -76.16 35.02
N ARG A 252 45.29 -75.45 35.00
CA ARG A 252 46.64 -76.08 34.91
C ARG A 252 46.95 -76.94 36.13
N ALA A 253 46.50 -76.54 37.32
CA ALA A 253 46.64 -77.35 38.53
C ALA A 253 45.77 -78.62 38.52
N ILE A 254 44.56 -78.56 37.94
CA ILE A 254 43.68 -79.71 37.75
C ILE A 254 44.27 -80.67 36.72
N GLN A 255 44.67 -80.18 35.54
CA GLN A 255 45.28 -81.00 34.48
C GLN A 255 46.49 -81.79 35.01
N LYS A 256 47.39 -81.13 35.75
CA LYS A 256 48.52 -81.81 36.40
C LYS A 256 48.07 -82.89 37.41
N LYS A 257 46.93 -82.71 38.08
CA LYS A 257 46.38 -83.74 38.98
C LYS A 257 45.73 -84.89 38.24
N GLU A 258 45.19 -84.67 37.04
CA GLU A 258 44.73 -85.72 36.14
C GLU A 258 45.91 -86.53 35.59
N GLU A 259 47.01 -85.87 35.20
CA GLU A 259 48.29 -86.51 34.82
C GLU A 259 48.87 -87.36 35.97
N GLU A 260 48.97 -86.81 37.19
CA GLU A 260 49.42 -87.54 38.39
C GLU A 260 48.50 -88.74 38.72
N LEU A 261 47.18 -88.62 38.48
CA LEU A 261 46.22 -89.71 38.65
C LEU A 261 46.37 -90.78 37.56
N GLU A 262 46.55 -90.41 36.30
CA GLU A 262 46.73 -91.38 35.21
C GLU A 262 47.98 -92.22 35.44
N VAL A 263 49.11 -91.59 35.80
CA VAL A 263 50.33 -92.28 36.22
C VAL A 263 50.05 -93.24 37.39
N SER A 264 49.31 -92.79 38.41
CA SER A 264 48.92 -93.65 39.54
C SER A 264 48.06 -94.86 39.12
N THR A 265 47.08 -94.69 38.23
CA THR A 265 46.29 -95.82 37.71
C THR A 265 47.11 -96.77 36.83
N SER A 266 48.12 -96.27 36.11
CA SER A 266 49.05 -97.12 35.34
C SER A 266 49.89 -98.00 36.28
N ILE A 267 50.38 -97.44 37.40
CA ILE A 267 51.11 -98.18 38.43
C ILE A 267 50.20 -99.26 39.02
N GLN A 268 48.98 -98.91 39.45
CA GLN A 268 48.00 -99.85 40.00
C GLN A 268 47.66 -101.00 39.03
N LYS A 269 47.56 -100.74 37.71
CA LYS A 269 47.39 -101.80 36.70
C LYS A 269 48.57 -102.78 36.71
N THR A 270 49.82 -102.30 36.72
CA THR A 270 50.99 -103.19 36.79
C THR A 270 51.10 -103.93 38.12
N GLU A 271 50.60 -103.37 39.22
CA GLU A 271 50.55 -104.05 40.52
C GLU A 271 49.46 -105.12 40.55
N ALA A 272 48.29 -104.87 39.97
CA ALA A 272 47.25 -105.87 39.79
C ALA A 272 47.72 -107.05 38.91
N GLU A 273 48.50 -106.80 37.85
CA GLU A 273 49.11 -107.86 37.04
C GLU A 273 50.16 -108.67 37.83
N LYS A 274 51.02 -108.01 38.61
CA LYS A 274 51.98 -108.70 39.51
C LYS A 274 51.26 -109.56 40.55
N LEU A 275 50.16 -109.06 41.13
CA LEU A 275 49.32 -109.81 42.07
C LEU A 275 48.67 -111.02 41.41
N LYS A 276 48.14 -110.88 40.18
CA LYS A 276 47.57 -111.99 39.41
C LYS A 276 48.61 -113.07 39.06
N ILE A 277 49.86 -112.69 38.82
CA ILE A 277 50.97 -113.63 38.65
C ILE A 277 51.29 -114.35 39.98
N ALA A 278 51.27 -113.64 41.12
CA ALA A 278 51.45 -114.26 42.43
C ALA A 278 50.31 -115.22 42.79
N GLU A 279 49.07 -114.85 42.49
CA GLU A 279 47.85 -115.66 42.68
C GLU A 279 47.93 -116.97 41.88
N ALA A 280 48.24 -116.91 40.59
CA ALA A 280 48.41 -118.12 39.76
C ALA A 280 49.56 -119.04 40.23
N ASN A 281 50.62 -118.48 40.82
CA ASN A 281 51.70 -119.28 41.42
C ASN A 281 51.24 -119.99 42.72
N LEU A 282 50.39 -119.35 43.53
CA LEU A 282 49.80 -119.96 44.72
C LEU A 282 48.74 -121.01 44.37
N GLU A 283 47.91 -120.77 43.35
CA GLU A 283 46.95 -121.76 42.82
C GLU A 283 47.66 -123.03 42.35
N LYS A 284 48.80 -122.88 41.67
CA LYS A 284 49.65 -124.01 41.30
C LYS A 284 50.17 -124.79 42.52
N GLN A 285 50.68 -124.11 43.55
CA GLN A 285 51.11 -124.78 44.79
C GLN A 285 49.95 -125.51 45.49
N ALA A 286 48.73 -124.98 45.44
CA ALA A 286 47.55 -125.64 45.99
C ALA A 286 47.18 -126.92 45.22
N MET A 287 47.28 -126.91 43.89
CA MET A 287 47.12 -128.12 43.06
C MET A 287 48.17 -129.18 43.38
N ASP A 288 49.45 -128.80 43.47
CA ASP A 288 50.55 -129.72 43.80
C ASP A 288 50.35 -130.35 45.21
N TRP A 289 49.78 -129.61 46.17
CA TRP A 289 49.44 -130.12 47.52
C TRP A 289 48.25 -131.10 47.51
N LEU A 290 47.21 -130.85 46.71
CA LEU A 290 46.05 -131.74 46.62
C LEU A 290 46.42 -133.13 46.09
N VAL A 291 47.37 -133.22 45.16
CA VAL A 291 47.89 -134.51 44.67
C VAL A 291 48.52 -135.31 45.81
N ALA A 292 49.34 -134.69 46.66
CA ALA A 292 49.94 -135.34 47.82
C ALA A 292 48.92 -135.77 48.89
N GLN A 293 47.78 -135.05 49.01
CA GLN A 293 46.69 -135.45 49.91
C GLN A 293 45.98 -136.73 49.45
N GLU A 294 45.87 -136.96 48.14
CA GLU A 294 45.20 -138.15 47.60
C GLU A 294 46.05 -139.43 47.74
N GLU A 295 47.39 -139.31 47.73
CA GLU A 295 48.30 -140.43 48.02
C GLU A 295 48.17 -140.92 49.47
N LEU A 296 47.96 -140.01 50.43
CA LEU A 296 47.75 -140.34 51.84
C LEU A 296 46.48 -141.18 52.08
N LYS A 297 45.42 -141.01 51.28
CA LYS A 297 44.18 -141.79 51.44
C LYS A 297 44.37 -143.28 51.14
N LYS A 298 45.26 -143.63 50.20
CA LYS A 298 45.51 -145.04 49.82
C LYS A 298 46.18 -145.87 50.91
N LEU A 299 46.70 -145.24 51.96
CA LEU A 299 47.25 -145.91 53.15
C LEU A 299 46.23 -146.00 54.31
N ALA A 300 45.02 -145.47 54.16
CA ALA A 300 44.02 -145.39 55.24
C ALA A 300 42.98 -146.53 55.24
N GLU A 301 42.88 -147.32 54.18
CA GLU A 301 41.85 -148.37 54.04
C GLU A 301 42.23 -149.73 54.70
N GLU A 302 43.46 -149.86 55.21
CA GLU A 302 44.05 -151.15 55.62
C GLU A 302 43.99 -151.44 57.14
N THR A 303 43.03 -150.88 57.88
CA THR A 303 42.85 -151.22 59.32
C THR A 303 41.37 -151.26 59.73
N SER A 304 40.88 -152.43 60.14
CA SER A 304 39.45 -152.67 60.40
C SER A 304 39.17 -153.59 61.61
N LYS A 305 38.12 -153.24 62.38
CA LYS A 305 37.37 -154.04 63.39
C LYS A 305 38.04 -154.43 64.72
N HIS A 306 37.40 -154.02 65.82
CA HIS A 306 36.80 -154.87 66.87
C HIS A 306 35.73 -154.00 67.60
N PHE A 307 34.47 -154.43 67.81
CA PHE A 307 33.94 -155.23 68.95
C PHE A 307 33.88 -154.44 70.28
N GLY A 308 32.90 -154.55 71.21
CA GLY A 308 31.67 -155.36 71.30
C GLY A 308 31.52 -156.02 72.70
N GLU A 309 30.36 -156.38 73.27
CA GLU A 309 28.92 -156.12 72.99
C GLU A 309 28.12 -156.29 74.33
N ALA A 310 26.97 -155.60 74.55
CA ALA A 310 26.11 -155.82 75.74
C ALA A 310 24.64 -155.34 75.54
N ASN A 311 23.66 -156.04 76.14
CA ASN A 311 22.21 -155.83 75.98
C ASN A 311 21.44 -155.89 77.33
N GLU A 312 20.12 -155.66 77.30
CA GLU A 312 19.11 -155.93 78.34
C GLU A 312 18.97 -154.95 79.53
N THR A 313 18.59 -153.70 79.20
CA THR A 313 17.76 -152.84 80.07
C THR A 313 16.51 -152.32 79.34
N MET A 314 16.07 -153.05 78.31
CA MET A 314 15.36 -152.48 77.15
C MET A 314 13.84 -152.27 77.32
N GLU A 315 13.18 -152.92 78.28
CA GLU A 315 11.71 -152.82 78.41
C GLU A 315 11.20 -151.50 78.99
N GLU A 316 11.98 -150.82 79.84
CA GLU A 316 11.63 -149.50 80.38
C GLU A 316 11.76 -148.41 79.30
N PHE A 317 12.80 -148.50 78.47
CA PHE A 317 13.01 -147.62 77.32
C PHE A 317 11.84 -147.64 76.32
N GLY A 318 11.13 -148.77 76.19
CA GLY A 318 9.95 -148.88 75.32
C GLY A 318 8.84 -147.87 75.67
N ARG A 319 8.63 -147.57 76.95
CA ARG A 319 7.64 -146.60 77.42
C ARG A 319 8.09 -145.16 77.20
N VAL A 320 9.35 -144.85 77.54
CA VAL A 320 9.95 -143.50 77.35
C VAL A 320 10.04 -143.14 75.86
N LYS A 321 10.41 -144.10 74.99
CA LYS A 321 10.57 -143.88 73.55
C LYS A 321 9.27 -143.52 72.83
N LYS A 322 8.11 -143.97 73.35
CA LYS A 322 6.80 -143.56 72.81
C LYS A 322 6.47 -142.11 73.17
N LEU A 323 6.55 -141.76 74.46
CA LEU A 323 6.36 -140.38 74.94
C LEU A 323 7.30 -139.38 74.24
N LEU A 324 8.54 -139.77 73.97
CA LEU A 324 9.51 -138.94 73.22
C LEU A 324 9.14 -138.81 71.73
N ALA A 325 8.45 -139.77 71.12
CA ALA A 325 7.96 -139.66 69.76
C ALA A 325 6.73 -138.74 69.68
N ASP A 326 5.81 -138.87 70.62
CA ASP A 326 4.61 -138.02 70.72
C ASP A 326 5.01 -136.54 70.90
N VAL A 327 5.85 -136.23 71.90
CA VAL A 327 6.39 -134.87 72.13
C VAL A 327 7.22 -134.34 70.94
N ARG A 328 7.92 -135.19 70.19
CA ARG A 328 8.58 -134.77 68.94
C ARG A 328 7.59 -134.43 67.83
N SER A 329 6.47 -135.14 67.73
CA SER A 329 5.43 -134.80 66.76
C SER A 329 4.72 -133.48 67.10
N GLU A 330 4.49 -133.20 68.38
CA GLU A 330 3.99 -131.92 68.88
C GLU A 330 5.00 -130.78 68.69
N LEU A 331 6.29 -131.03 68.92
CA LEU A 331 7.34 -130.03 68.69
C LEU A 331 7.48 -129.69 67.20
N VAL A 332 7.37 -130.69 66.31
CA VAL A 332 7.41 -130.46 64.85
C VAL A 332 6.12 -129.81 64.33
N SER A 333 4.94 -130.15 64.88
CA SER A 333 3.70 -129.45 64.52
C SER A 333 3.70 -127.99 65.01
N SER A 334 4.23 -127.74 66.23
CA SER A 334 4.46 -126.41 66.78
C SER A 334 5.48 -125.61 65.95
N GLN A 335 6.61 -126.22 65.57
CA GLN A 335 7.60 -125.59 64.68
C GLN A 335 6.99 -125.26 63.31
N LYS A 336 6.14 -126.13 62.75
CA LYS A 336 5.45 -125.90 61.48
C LYS A 336 4.38 -124.81 61.60
N ALA A 337 3.62 -124.76 62.70
CA ALA A 337 2.65 -123.70 62.98
C ALA A 337 3.35 -122.34 63.18
N LEU A 338 4.48 -122.32 63.88
CA LEU A 338 5.30 -121.12 64.10
C LEU A 338 5.96 -120.65 62.79
N ALA A 339 6.38 -121.57 61.91
CA ALA A 339 6.83 -121.23 60.56
C ALA A 339 5.70 -120.67 59.69
N SER A 340 4.51 -121.26 59.75
CA SER A 340 3.31 -120.76 59.03
C SER A 340 2.91 -119.37 59.52
N SER A 341 2.91 -119.14 60.85
CA SER A 341 2.63 -117.84 61.44
C SER A 341 3.69 -116.80 61.09
N ARG A 342 4.98 -117.18 60.99
CA ARG A 342 6.04 -116.29 60.51
C ARG A 342 5.87 -115.90 59.04
N GLN A 343 5.45 -116.84 58.19
CA GLN A 343 5.13 -116.53 56.79
C GLN A 343 3.94 -115.57 56.73
N GLU A 344 2.86 -115.86 57.45
CA GLU A 344 1.67 -115.00 57.53
C GLU A 344 2.01 -113.58 58.02
N THR A 345 2.90 -113.42 59.01
CA THR A 345 3.38 -112.08 59.42
C THR A 345 4.25 -111.40 58.37
N ALA A 346 5.06 -112.14 57.60
CA ALA A 346 5.89 -111.57 56.55
C ALA A 346 5.06 -111.15 55.32
N ASP A 347 4.03 -111.93 54.97
CA ASP A 347 3.07 -111.60 53.91
C ASP A 347 2.25 -110.35 54.30
N GLN A 348 1.90 -110.19 55.59
CA GLN A 348 1.29 -108.98 56.14
C GLN A 348 2.25 -107.77 56.14
N GLU A 349 3.53 -107.99 56.46
CA GLU A 349 4.58 -106.95 56.44
C GLU A 349 4.80 -106.41 55.01
N GLN A 350 4.87 -107.30 54.00
CA GLN A 350 4.94 -106.91 52.59
C GLN A 350 3.68 -106.15 52.12
N LEU A 351 2.49 -106.55 52.57
CA LEU A 351 1.24 -105.84 52.25
C LEU A 351 1.22 -104.43 52.84
N LEU A 352 1.73 -104.25 54.07
CA LEU A 352 1.88 -102.94 54.71
C LEU A 352 2.96 -102.08 54.03
N GLU A 353 4.08 -102.67 53.63
CA GLU A 353 5.13 -101.98 52.88
C GLU A 353 4.63 -101.47 51.52
N GLN A 354 3.87 -102.29 50.78
CA GLN A 354 3.20 -101.86 49.54
C GLN A 354 2.23 -100.71 49.80
N GLN A 355 1.40 -100.78 50.85
CA GLN A 355 0.47 -99.69 51.20
C GLN A 355 1.20 -98.39 51.56
N LEU A 356 2.37 -98.46 52.19
CA LEU A 356 3.21 -97.29 52.48
C LEU A 356 3.82 -96.68 51.20
N LEU A 357 4.25 -97.50 50.25
CA LEU A 357 4.72 -97.03 48.94
C LEU A 357 3.60 -96.35 48.15
N ASP A 358 2.42 -96.96 48.08
CA ASP A 358 1.23 -96.41 47.43
C ASP A 358 0.84 -95.06 48.06
N LEU A 359 0.84 -94.97 49.40
CA LEU A 359 0.55 -93.72 50.13
C LEU A 359 1.59 -92.62 49.88
N GLU A 360 2.88 -92.96 49.79
CA GLU A 360 3.93 -91.99 49.48
C GLU A 360 3.87 -91.52 48.02
N GLU A 361 3.44 -92.36 47.08
CA GLU A 361 3.14 -91.94 45.71
C GLU A 361 1.90 -91.02 45.64
N GLN A 362 0.81 -91.35 46.35
CA GLN A 362 -0.34 -90.46 46.44
C GLN A 362 0.03 -89.11 47.06
N ARG A 363 0.83 -89.09 48.13
CA ARG A 363 1.40 -87.87 48.72
C ARG A 363 2.23 -87.08 47.71
N ARG A 364 3.08 -87.74 46.93
CA ARG A 364 3.91 -87.11 45.87
C ARG A 364 3.04 -86.49 44.76
N SER A 365 1.99 -87.18 44.33
CA SER A 365 1.05 -86.66 43.32
C SER A 365 0.28 -85.43 43.85
N VAL A 366 -0.22 -85.48 45.09
CA VAL A 366 -0.89 -84.35 45.77
C VAL A 366 0.05 -83.17 45.94
N MET A 367 1.33 -83.40 46.27
CA MET A 367 2.35 -82.34 46.31
C MET A 367 2.57 -81.70 44.92
N SER A 368 2.60 -82.51 43.85
CA SER A 368 2.71 -82.02 42.47
C SER A 368 1.50 -81.18 42.06
N TYR A 369 0.27 -81.66 42.31
CA TYR A 369 -0.96 -80.88 42.05
C TYR A 369 -1.01 -79.59 42.87
N MET A 370 -0.60 -79.62 44.14
CA MET A 370 -0.52 -78.43 44.99
C MET A 370 0.51 -77.43 44.47
N MET A 371 1.60 -77.87 43.83
CA MET A 371 2.60 -76.99 43.23
C MET A 371 2.04 -76.35 41.96
N SER A 372 1.55 -77.15 41.01
CA SER A 372 0.89 -76.67 39.79
C SER A 372 -0.28 -75.70 40.07
N LEU A 373 -1.06 -75.92 41.14
CA LEU A 373 -2.12 -75.01 41.57
C LEU A 373 -1.60 -73.66 42.12
N LYS A 374 -0.40 -73.63 42.72
CA LYS A 374 0.26 -72.37 43.10
C LYS A 374 0.78 -71.64 41.86
N ASP A 375 1.38 -72.37 40.93
CA ASP A 375 1.94 -71.80 39.70
C ASP A 375 0.84 -71.17 38.83
N ALA A 376 -0.26 -71.90 38.61
CA ALA A 376 -1.45 -71.38 37.91
C ALA A 376 -2.09 -70.18 38.64
N LYS A 377 -2.02 -70.12 39.98
CA LYS A 377 -2.48 -68.95 40.75
C LYS A 377 -1.56 -67.74 40.55
N ILE A 378 -0.25 -67.95 40.45
CA ILE A 378 0.72 -66.88 40.16
C ILE A 378 0.53 -66.38 38.73
N GLU A 379 0.35 -67.27 37.76
CA GLU A 379 0.04 -66.93 36.36
C GLU A 379 -1.23 -66.07 36.27
N VAL A 380 -2.35 -66.50 36.88
CA VAL A 380 -3.61 -65.75 36.91
C VAL A 380 -3.48 -64.38 37.57
N GLU A 381 -2.67 -64.22 38.62
CA GLU A 381 -2.43 -62.89 39.20
C GLU A 381 -1.52 -62.03 38.31
N SER A 382 -0.56 -62.63 37.60
CA SER A 382 0.27 -61.91 36.61
C SER A 382 -0.57 -61.38 35.44
N GLU A 383 -1.53 -62.16 34.94
CA GLU A 383 -2.49 -61.71 33.91
C GLU A 383 -3.46 -60.65 34.46
N ARG A 384 -3.88 -60.74 35.73
CA ARG A 384 -4.64 -59.66 36.40
C ARG A 384 -3.84 -58.38 36.56
N VAL A 385 -2.51 -58.43 36.65
CA VAL A 385 -1.65 -57.24 36.62
C VAL A 385 -1.54 -56.69 35.20
N LYS A 386 -1.24 -57.53 34.20
CA LYS A 386 -1.18 -57.13 32.78
C LYS A 386 -2.49 -56.49 32.30
N LEU A 387 -3.64 -57.08 32.64
CA LEU A 387 -4.97 -56.53 32.32
C LEU A 387 -5.18 -55.14 32.95
N ARG A 388 -4.82 -54.95 34.22
CA ARG A 388 -4.91 -53.63 34.89
C ARG A 388 -4.01 -52.58 34.24
N VAL A 389 -2.83 -52.96 33.76
CA VAL A 389 -1.93 -52.06 33.01
C VAL A 389 -2.52 -51.71 31.64
N ALA A 390 -3.08 -52.68 30.91
CA ALA A 390 -3.77 -52.45 29.64
C ALA A 390 -5.00 -51.55 29.81
N GLU A 391 -5.83 -51.78 30.83
CA GLU A 391 -6.95 -50.90 31.19
C GLU A 391 -6.52 -49.47 31.51
N ALA A 392 -5.40 -49.30 32.22
CA ALA A 392 -4.86 -47.97 32.54
C ALA A 392 -4.42 -47.24 31.26
N ARG A 393 -3.67 -47.91 30.39
CA ARG A 393 -3.21 -47.38 29.10
C ARG A 393 -4.38 -47.05 28.15
N ASN A 394 -5.45 -47.85 28.13
CA ASN A 394 -6.64 -47.52 27.35
C ASN A 394 -7.32 -46.24 27.87
N LYS A 395 -7.43 -46.07 29.19
CA LYS A 395 -8.00 -44.85 29.81
C LYS A 395 -7.11 -43.62 29.62
N GLU A 396 -5.81 -43.81 29.37
CA GLU A 396 -4.86 -42.75 28.98
C GLU A 396 -5.14 -42.32 27.53
N LEU A 397 -5.11 -43.28 26.59
CA LEU A 397 -5.42 -43.05 25.17
C LEU A 397 -6.83 -42.47 24.93
N GLU A 398 -7.84 -42.84 25.73
CA GLU A 398 -9.18 -42.25 25.69
C GLU A 398 -9.19 -40.75 26.02
N ARG A 399 -8.30 -40.29 26.93
CA ARG A 399 -8.15 -38.87 27.27
C ARG A 399 -7.38 -38.13 26.17
N ASP A 400 -6.28 -38.71 25.69
CA ASP A 400 -5.46 -38.11 24.63
C ASP A 400 -6.29 -37.90 23.36
N LEU A 401 -7.05 -38.92 22.96
CA LEU A 401 -7.98 -38.86 21.83
C LEU A 401 -9.15 -37.89 22.07
N SER A 402 -9.51 -37.58 23.32
CA SER A 402 -10.46 -36.51 23.64
C SER A 402 -9.84 -35.12 23.50
N MET A 403 -8.62 -34.92 24.03
CA MET A 403 -7.89 -33.65 23.91
C MET A 403 -7.56 -33.33 22.44
N GLU A 404 -7.18 -34.33 21.65
CA GLU A 404 -6.91 -34.17 20.22
C GLU A 404 -8.19 -33.84 19.42
N LYS A 405 -9.34 -34.42 19.77
CA LYS A 405 -10.65 -34.01 19.21
C LYS A 405 -10.99 -32.55 19.53
N GLU A 406 -10.69 -32.08 20.74
CA GLU A 406 -10.90 -30.67 21.12
C GLU A 406 -9.97 -29.74 20.33
N LEU A 407 -8.69 -30.12 20.18
CA LEU A 407 -7.71 -29.38 19.37
C LEU A 407 -8.12 -29.33 17.89
N VAL A 408 -8.54 -30.44 17.29
CA VAL A 408 -9.08 -30.49 15.92
C VAL A 408 -10.33 -29.60 15.81
N GLY A 409 -11.20 -29.61 16.82
CA GLY A 409 -12.35 -28.72 16.90
C GLY A 409 -11.99 -27.23 16.99
N GLU A 410 -10.87 -26.87 17.63
CA GLU A 410 -10.34 -25.50 17.60
C GLU A 410 -9.71 -25.14 16.25
N LEU A 411 -8.93 -26.04 15.65
CA LEU A 411 -8.30 -25.82 14.35
C LEU A 411 -9.35 -25.64 13.26
N GLN A 412 -10.45 -26.40 13.29
CA GLN A 412 -11.59 -26.22 12.40
C GLN A 412 -12.25 -24.84 12.60
N LYS A 413 -12.49 -24.40 13.85
CA LYS A 413 -13.02 -23.06 14.16
C LYS A 413 -12.09 -21.93 13.74
N LYS A 414 -10.77 -22.15 13.71
CA LYS A 414 -9.78 -21.19 13.18
C LYS A 414 -9.85 -21.18 11.65
N LEU A 415 -9.81 -22.34 11.00
CA LEU A 415 -9.92 -22.48 9.54
C LEU A 415 -11.19 -21.84 8.95
N ASP A 416 -12.35 -22.02 9.59
CA ASP A 416 -13.60 -21.44 9.09
C ASP A 416 -13.71 -19.92 9.32
N LYS A 417 -12.99 -19.37 10.32
CA LYS A 417 -12.80 -17.91 10.44
C LYS A 417 -11.92 -17.38 9.33
N GLU A 418 -10.74 -17.97 9.11
CA GLU A 418 -9.82 -17.57 8.03
C GLU A 418 -10.51 -17.63 6.66
N ARG A 419 -11.31 -18.68 6.39
CA ARG A 419 -12.14 -18.78 5.18
C ARG A 419 -13.16 -17.65 5.06
N SER A 420 -13.80 -17.27 6.16
CA SER A 420 -14.78 -16.17 6.18
C SER A 420 -14.10 -14.82 5.90
N SER A 421 -12.94 -14.56 6.53
CA SER A 421 -12.15 -13.35 6.29
C SER A 421 -11.57 -13.31 4.87
N LEU A 422 -11.11 -14.43 4.32
CA LEU A 422 -10.68 -14.54 2.92
C LEU A 422 -11.83 -14.25 1.95
N GLN A 423 -13.03 -14.79 2.22
CA GLN A 423 -14.22 -14.53 1.41
C GLN A 423 -14.62 -13.05 1.45
N GLN A 424 -14.54 -12.40 2.61
CA GLN A 424 -14.75 -10.95 2.72
C GLN A 424 -13.70 -10.17 1.91
N ALA A 425 -12.41 -10.50 2.05
CA ALA A 425 -11.35 -9.82 1.29
C ALA A 425 -11.50 -9.99 -0.23
N ILE A 426 -11.99 -11.14 -0.70
CA ILE A 426 -12.32 -11.36 -2.13
C ILE A 426 -13.49 -10.46 -2.57
N GLN A 427 -14.53 -10.29 -1.73
CA GLN A 427 -15.63 -9.37 -2.02
C GLN A 427 -15.17 -7.91 -2.06
N GLU A 428 -14.33 -7.49 -1.12
CA GLU A 428 -13.73 -6.14 -1.09
C GLU A 428 -12.86 -5.90 -2.32
N MET A 429 -12.01 -6.85 -2.72
CA MET A 429 -11.25 -6.77 -3.98
C MET A 429 -12.15 -6.65 -5.21
N SER A 430 -13.28 -7.38 -5.27
CA SER A 430 -14.21 -7.25 -6.40
C SER A 430 -14.88 -5.87 -6.46
N ALA A 431 -15.23 -5.28 -5.31
CA ALA A 431 -15.76 -3.92 -5.26
C ALA A 431 -14.71 -2.86 -5.68
N PHE A 432 -13.45 -3.03 -5.29
CA PHE A 432 -12.36 -2.16 -5.76
C PHE A 432 -12.09 -2.32 -7.26
N GLN A 433 -12.24 -3.51 -7.82
CA GLN A 433 -12.14 -3.73 -9.27
C GLN A 433 -13.26 -3.03 -10.03
N GLU A 434 -14.52 -3.17 -9.58
CA GLU A 434 -15.67 -2.46 -10.17
C GLU A 434 -15.51 -0.92 -10.08
N GLU A 435 -14.98 -0.39 -8.98
CA GLU A 435 -14.67 1.03 -8.88
C GLU A 435 -13.52 1.45 -9.81
N LEU A 436 -12.46 0.64 -9.93
CA LEU A 436 -11.33 0.91 -10.82
C LEU A 436 -11.78 0.95 -12.28
N ASP A 437 -12.59 0.00 -12.72
CA ASP A 437 -13.12 -0.06 -14.09
C ASP A 437 -14.04 1.14 -14.37
N ARG A 438 -14.94 1.48 -13.43
CA ARG A 438 -15.74 2.72 -13.47
C ARG A 438 -14.87 3.97 -13.61
N LYS A 439 -13.77 4.06 -12.87
CA LYS A 439 -12.83 5.20 -12.95
C LYS A 439 -12.02 5.23 -14.24
N SER A 440 -11.73 4.07 -14.81
CA SER A 440 -11.10 3.92 -16.13
C SER A 440 -12.01 4.47 -17.24
N ASP A 441 -13.31 4.15 -17.19
CA ASP A 441 -14.29 4.66 -18.17
C ASP A 441 -14.63 6.14 -17.95
N GLU A 442 -14.78 6.60 -16.69
CA GLU A 442 -14.84 8.05 -16.39
C GLU A 442 -13.64 8.83 -16.96
N PHE A 443 -12.45 8.24 -16.95
CA PHE A 443 -11.25 8.86 -17.52
C PHE A 443 -11.28 8.83 -19.06
N ARG A 444 -11.71 7.71 -19.66
CA ARG A 444 -11.90 7.55 -21.11
C ARG A 444 -12.88 8.58 -21.67
N GLU A 445 -14.01 8.80 -20.99
CA GLU A 445 -14.99 9.83 -21.35
C GLU A 445 -14.36 11.23 -21.31
N LYS A 446 -13.69 11.58 -20.20
CA LYS A 446 -12.99 12.88 -20.04
C LYS A 446 -11.90 13.09 -21.11
N GLN A 447 -11.17 12.04 -21.48
CA GLN A 447 -10.17 12.08 -22.54
C GLN A 447 -10.80 12.32 -23.92
N SER A 448 -11.92 11.65 -24.23
CA SER A 448 -12.64 11.87 -25.49
C SER A 448 -13.25 13.28 -25.59
N LEU A 449 -13.80 13.80 -24.48
CA LEU A 449 -14.30 15.18 -24.40
C LEU A 449 -13.17 16.20 -24.59
N LEU A 450 -12.00 15.96 -23.99
CA LEU A 450 -10.83 16.80 -24.16
C LEU A 450 -10.35 16.80 -25.62
N GLN A 451 -10.31 15.65 -26.28
CA GLN A 451 -9.95 15.54 -27.71
C GLN A 451 -10.94 16.32 -28.60
N VAL A 452 -12.24 16.26 -28.31
CA VAL A 452 -13.25 17.08 -29.00
C VAL A 452 -12.99 18.57 -28.77
N LYS A 453 -12.74 19.02 -27.53
CA LYS A 453 -12.44 20.43 -27.22
C LYS A 453 -11.11 20.91 -27.80
N GLU A 454 -10.11 20.03 -27.97
CA GLU A 454 -8.89 20.35 -28.70
C GLU A 454 -9.20 20.57 -30.19
N SER A 455 -10.04 19.74 -30.81
CA SER A 455 -10.44 19.93 -32.21
C SER A 455 -11.27 21.21 -32.45
N GLU A 456 -12.25 21.52 -31.59
CA GLU A 456 -13.00 22.80 -31.63
C GLU A 456 -12.07 24.01 -31.50
N LEU A 457 -11.06 23.93 -30.62
CA LEU A 457 -10.09 25.00 -30.39
C LEU A 457 -9.12 25.19 -31.57
N VAL A 458 -8.79 24.11 -32.29
CA VAL A 458 -8.01 24.19 -33.54
C VAL A 458 -8.86 24.82 -34.66
N GLU A 459 -10.13 24.42 -34.80
CA GLU A 459 -11.05 24.99 -35.78
C GLU A 459 -11.26 26.50 -35.56
N ALA A 460 -11.57 26.92 -34.32
CA ALA A 460 -11.70 28.33 -33.97
C ALA A 460 -10.40 29.15 -34.19
N ARG A 461 -9.22 28.54 -34.02
CA ARG A 461 -7.93 29.19 -34.35
C ARG A 461 -7.75 29.40 -35.85
N LEU A 462 -8.20 28.46 -36.68
CA LEU A 462 -8.16 28.58 -38.14
C LEU A 462 -9.16 29.64 -38.64
N GLU A 463 -10.36 29.69 -38.06
CA GLU A 463 -11.35 30.74 -38.34
C GLU A 463 -10.81 32.15 -37.97
N ILE A 464 -10.18 32.29 -36.80
CA ILE A 464 -9.51 33.55 -36.39
C ILE A 464 -8.38 33.93 -37.35
N GLN A 465 -7.62 32.96 -37.90
CA GLN A 465 -6.63 33.26 -38.95
C GLN A 465 -7.29 33.69 -40.27
N HIS A 466 -8.39 33.05 -40.67
CA HIS A 466 -9.15 33.41 -41.87
C HIS A 466 -9.67 34.85 -41.77
N LEU A 467 -10.44 35.17 -40.72
CA LEU A 467 -10.98 36.50 -40.45
C LEU A 467 -9.88 37.57 -40.36
N LYS A 468 -8.71 37.24 -39.82
CA LYS A 468 -7.55 38.14 -39.80
C LYS A 468 -7.00 38.41 -41.20
N SER A 469 -6.96 37.40 -42.08
CA SER A 469 -6.51 37.56 -43.47
C SER A 469 -7.51 38.40 -44.29
N GLU A 470 -8.82 38.19 -44.09
CA GLU A 470 -9.88 39.00 -44.69
C GLU A 470 -9.79 40.45 -44.22
N LEU A 471 -9.58 40.69 -42.91
CA LEU A 471 -9.38 42.03 -42.36
C LEU A 471 -8.18 42.74 -43.03
N THR A 472 -7.05 42.07 -43.23
CA THR A 472 -5.91 42.66 -43.96
C THR A 472 -6.21 42.91 -45.43
N SER A 473 -7.02 42.07 -46.09
CA SER A 473 -7.45 42.30 -47.48
C SER A 473 -8.38 43.51 -47.58
N LEU A 474 -9.34 43.64 -46.66
CA LEU A 474 -10.28 44.77 -46.61
C LEU A 474 -9.56 46.08 -46.27
N GLN A 475 -8.53 46.05 -45.40
CA GLN A 475 -7.71 47.22 -45.12
C GLN A 475 -6.95 47.70 -46.38
N LEU A 476 -6.32 46.79 -47.15
CA LEU A 476 -5.63 47.15 -48.39
C LEU A 476 -6.60 47.75 -49.43
N ILE A 477 -7.82 47.22 -49.54
CA ILE A 477 -8.87 47.77 -50.42
C ILE A 477 -9.29 49.17 -49.93
N LEU A 478 -9.39 49.40 -48.62
CA LEU A 478 -9.70 50.74 -48.08
C LEU A 478 -8.58 51.75 -48.37
N GLU A 479 -7.32 51.36 -48.19
CA GLU A 479 -6.15 52.18 -48.51
C GLU A 479 -6.09 52.53 -50.01
N GLU A 480 -6.42 51.59 -50.90
CA GLU A 480 -6.58 51.84 -52.34
C GLU A 480 -7.71 52.86 -52.63
N LYS A 481 -8.86 52.75 -51.94
CA LYS A 481 -9.99 53.67 -52.13
C LYS A 481 -9.71 55.07 -51.57
N ASP A 482 -8.97 55.20 -50.47
CA ASP A 482 -8.52 56.51 -49.99
C ASP A 482 -7.48 57.14 -50.95
N LEU A 483 -6.62 56.34 -51.59
CA LEU A 483 -5.74 56.83 -52.66
C LEU A 483 -6.53 57.31 -53.88
N GLU A 484 -7.51 56.54 -54.37
CA GLU A 484 -8.43 56.96 -55.44
C GLU A 484 -9.14 58.28 -55.08
N LEU A 485 -9.75 58.36 -53.89
CA LEU A 485 -10.41 59.57 -53.41
C LEU A 485 -9.45 60.76 -53.29
N SER A 486 -8.20 60.55 -52.89
CA SER A 486 -7.18 61.61 -52.86
C SER A 486 -6.82 62.12 -54.27
N SER A 487 -6.82 61.25 -55.28
CA SER A 487 -6.57 61.63 -56.67
C SER A 487 -7.77 62.40 -57.27
N ALA A 488 -8.99 61.95 -56.99
CA ALA A 488 -10.21 62.63 -57.43
C ALA A 488 -10.37 64.02 -56.79
N ARG A 489 -9.93 64.20 -55.54
CA ARG A 489 -9.88 65.52 -54.88
C ARG A 489 -8.90 66.47 -55.57
N LYS A 490 -7.69 66.01 -55.92
CA LYS A 490 -6.71 66.84 -56.65
C LYS A 490 -7.24 67.26 -58.03
N LEU A 491 -7.82 66.32 -58.79
CA LEU A 491 -8.42 66.63 -60.09
C LEU A 491 -9.57 67.65 -59.95
N LEU A 492 -10.35 67.60 -58.87
CA LEU A 492 -11.38 68.58 -58.57
C LEU A 492 -10.81 69.96 -58.19
N GLU A 493 -9.68 70.00 -57.46
CA GLU A 493 -8.94 71.24 -57.16
C GLU A 493 -8.35 71.87 -58.42
N GLU A 494 -7.80 71.07 -59.33
CA GLU A 494 -7.29 71.47 -60.66
C GLU A 494 -8.42 72.06 -61.53
N VAL A 495 -9.53 71.35 -61.69
CA VAL A 495 -10.71 71.85 -62.45
C VAL A 495 -11.30 73.10 -61.80
N ASN A 496 -11.31 73.20 -60.47
CA ASN A 496 -11.76 74.42 -59.79
C ASN A 496 -10.81 75.60 -60.01
N TRP A 497 -9.49 75.37 -60.16
CA TRP A 497 -8.52 76.39 -60.55
C TRP A 497 -8.76 76.86 -61.99
N GLU A 498 -8.98 75.94 -62.94
CA GLU A 498 -9.36 76.27 -64.33
C GLU A 498 -10.65 77.11 -64.39
N ILE A 499 -11.66 76.78 -63.57
CA ILE A 499 -12.91 77.57 -63.47
C ILE A 499 -12.65 78.99 -62.94
N VAL A 500 -11.67 79.18 -62.06
CA VAL A 500 -11.28 80.51 -61.58
C VAL A 500 -10.51 81.30 -62.65
N GLU A 501 -9.60 80.65 -63.38
CA GLU A 501 -8.89 81.29 -64.51
C GLU A 501 -9.86 81.69 -65.63
N LEU A 502 -10.74 80.79 -66.07
CA LEU A 502 -11.77 81.05 -67.07
C LEU A 502 -12.70 82.20 -66.66
N ARG A 503 -13.07 82.27 -65.37
CA ARG A 503 -13.85 83.40 -64.82
C ARG A 503 -13.06 84.71 -64.86
N GLY A 504 -11.75 84.68 -64.58
CA GLY A 504 -10.87 85.84 -64.73
C GLY A 504 -10.79 86.35 -66.18
N ILE A 505 -10.63 85.44 -67.14
CA ILE A 505 -10.63 85.73 -68.58
C ILE A 505 -11.99 86.30 -69.02
N MET A 506 -13.09 85.69 -68.56
CA MET A 506 -14.46 86.15 -68.85
C MET A 506 -14.70 87.58 -68.32
N ASN A 507 -14.37 87.85 -67.06
CA ASN A 507 -14.47 89.19 -66.48
C ASN A 507 -13.58 90.21 -67.20
N SER A 508 -12.39 89.81 -67.66
CA SER A 508 -11.52 90.66 -68.49
C SER A 508 -12.15 90.98 -69.85
N LYS A 509 -12.82 90.01 -70.48
CA LYS A 509 -13.56 90.20 -71.74
C LYS A 509 -14.82 91.03 -71.57
N GLU A 510 -15.53 90.90 -70.46
CA GLU A 510 -16.68 91.72 -70.12
C GLU A 510 -16.28 93.17 -69.83
N ASN A 511 -15.17 93.41 -69.13
CA ASN A 511 -14.60 94.75 -68.98
C ASN A 511 -14.16 95.36 -70.33
N GLN A 512 -13.59 94.56 -71.24
CA GLN A 512 -13.28 95.01 -72.61
C GLN A 512 -14.55 95.35 -73.42
N LEU A 513 -15.64 94.60 -73.22
CA LEU A 513 -16.94 94.87 -73.83
C LEU A 513 -17.53 96.20 -73.30
N ILE A 514 -17.53 96.39 -71.96
CA ILE A 514 -18.02 97.61 -71.31
C ILE A 514 -17.22 98.83 -71.79
N GLN A 515 -15.88 98.72 -71.89
CA GLN A 515 -15.04 99.78 -72.44
C GLN A 515 -15.38 100.08 -73.91
N ALA A 516 -15.61 99.06 -74.74
CA ALA A 516 -16.00 99.24 -76.14
C ALA A 516 -17.40 99.86 -76.29
N ILE A 517 -18.34 99.54 -75.41
CA ILE A 517 -19.67 100.15 -75.35
C ILE A 517 -19.54 101.62 -74.96
N SER A 518 -18.80 101.96 -73.90
CA SER A 518 -18.61 103.34 -73.47
C SER A 518 -17.89 104.20 -74.53
N MET A 519 -16.91 103.63 -75.26
CA MET A 519 -16.30 104.29 -76.41
C MET A 519 -17.26 104.46 -77.60
N LEU A 520 -18.26 103.59 -77.76
CA LEU A 520 -19.30 103.74 -78.78
C LEU A 520 -20.31 104.82 -78.37
N GLU A 521 -20.70 104.87 -77.09
CA GLU A 521 -21.54 105.92 -76.52
C GLU A 521 -20.87 107.30 -76.64
N GLU A 522 -19.58 107.44 -76.33
CA GLU A 522 -18.80 108.67 -76.57
C GLU A 522 -18.81 109.09 -78.05
N LYS A 523 -18.76 108.12 -78.98
CA LYS A 523 -18.82 108.39 -80.42
C LYS A 523 -20.23 108.77 -80.88
N ASP A 524 -21.28 108.18 -80.33
CA ASP A 524 -22.67 108.57 -80.61
C ASP A 524 -23.01 109.93 -79.98
N GLU A 525 -22.47 110.27 -78.80
CA GLU A 525 -22.53 111.62 -78.23
C GLU A 525 -21.78 112.64 -79.11
N HIS A 526 -20.59 112.29 -79.60
CA HIS A 526 -19.84 113.15 -80.52
C HIS A 526 -20.54 113.30 -81.88
N VAL A 527 -21.20 112.25 -82.39
CA VAL A 527 -22.04 112.32 -83.60
C VAL A 527 -23.30 113.16 -83.35
N GLN A 528 -23.93 113.06 -82.17
CA GLN A 528 -25.01 113.97 -81.78
C GLN A 528 -24.54 115.41 -81.66
N ALA A 529 -23.37 115.67 -81.07
CA ALA A 529 -22.77 117.00 -81.01
C ALA A 529 -22.48 117.56 -82.41
N MET A 530 -21.84 116.79 -83.29
CA MET A 530 -21.65 117.16 -84.70
C MET A 530 -22.99 117.36 -85.43
N GLN A 531 -24.03 116.59 -85.12
CA GLN A 531 -25.36 116.74 -85.72
C GLN A 531 -26.09 117.98 -85.19
N HIS A 532 -25.87 118.36 -83.93
CA HIS A 532 -26.31 119.64 -83.36
C HIS A 532 -25.55 120.79 -84.01
N GLU A 533 -24.22 120.76 -84.06
CA GLU A 533 -23.41 121.76 -84.79
C GLU A 533 -23.77 121.84 -86.28
N LEU A 534 -24.10 120.72 -86.93
CA LEU A 534 -24.57 120.70 -88.33
C LEU A 534 -25.96 121.35 -88.46
N ASN A 535 -26.85 121.15 -87.50
CA ASN A 535 -28.16 121.82 -87.48
C ASN A 535 -28.03 123.31 -87.13
N ASP A 536 -27.08 123.67 -86.28
CA ASP A 536 -26.81 125.04 -85.83
C ASP A 536 -26.09 125.85 -86.93
N THR A 537 -25.11 125.24 -87.61
CA THR A 537 -24.50 125.78 -88.83
C THR A 537 -25.48 125.78 -90.00
N LYS A 538 -26.41 124.83 -90.10
CA LYS A 538 -27.52 124.89 -91.07
C LYS A 538 -28.48 126.04 -90.76
N HIS A 539 -28.82 126.29 -89.50
CA HIS A 539 -29.63 127.44 -89.12
C HIS A 539 -28.90 128.76 -89.43
N LYS A 540 -27.60 128.84 -89.11
CA LYS A 540 -26.73 129.97 -89.50
C LYS A 540 -26.57 130.08 -91.01
N PHE A 541 -26.61 128.97 -91.76
CA PHE A 541 -26.66 128.98 -93.22
C PHE A 541 -27.99 129.53 -93.72
N SER A 542 -29.14 129.15 -93.15
CA SER A 542 -30.45 129.72 -93.54
C SER A 542 -30.63 131.18 -93.07
N GLU A 543 -29.96 131.60 -91.99
CA GLU A 543 -29.87 133.01 -91.59
C GLU A 543 -28.96 133.78 -92.56
N ALA A 544 -27.80 133.22 -92.91
CA ALA A 544 -26.93 133.72 -93.96
C ALA A 544 -27.58 133.67 -95.36
N GLU A 545 -28.54 132.78 -95.60
CA GLU A 545 -29.35 132.65 -96.82
C GLU A 545 -30.41 133.77 -96.86
N ALA A 546 -31.07 134.07 -95.74
CA ALA A 546 -31.98 135.23 -95.60
C ALA A 546 -31.24 136.60 -95.53
N VAL A 547 -29.93 136.59 -95.33
CA VAL A 547 -29.02 137.72 -95.54
C VAL A 547 -28.52 137.75 -96.98
N LEU A 548 -28.20 136.60 -97.58
CA LEU A 548 -27.84 136.47 -98.99
C LEU A 548 -29.01 136.84 -99.90
N GLU A 549 -30.26 136.59 -99.55
CA GLU A 549 -31.44 137.00 -100.33
C GLU A 549 -31.52 138.54 -100.41
N ARG A 550 -31.18 139.23 -99.30
CA ARG A 550 -31.01 140.71 -99.26
C ARG A 550 -29.72 141.22 -99.90
N ILE A 551 -28.66 140.41 -99.94
CA ILE A 551 -27.38 140.77 -100.57
C ILE A 551 -27.40 140.49 -102.07
N VAL A 552 -28.15 139.49 -102.55
CA VAL A 552 -28.32 139.13 -103.98
C VAL A 552 -29.21 140.15 -104.70
N GLU A 553 -30.13 140.81 -103.98
CA GLU A 553 -30.91 141.93 -104.52
C GLU A 553 -30.08 143.24 -104.69
N VAL A 554 -28.88 143.32 -104.08
CA VAL A 554 -28.01 144.52 -104.08
C VAL A 554 -26.65 144.29 -104.73
N THR A 555 -26.09 143.08 -104.64
CA THR A 555 -24.69 142.75 -104.96
C THR A 555 -24.60 142.03 -106.30
N ASN A 556 -25.09 142.71 -107.32
CA ASN A 556 -24.87 142.33 -108.72
C ASN A 556 -23.45 142.76 -109.19
N GLU A 557 -22.46 142.71 -108.29
CA GLU A 557 -21.03 142.96 -108.51
C GLU A 557 -20.12 142.12 -107.56
N VAL A 558 -19.27 141.29 -108.17
CA VAL A 558 -17.91 140.85 -107.69
C VAL A 558 -17.75 139.89 -106.46
N VAL A 559 -18.03 138.59 -106.68
CA VAL A 559 -17.03 137.49 -106.91
C VAL A 559 -15.85 137.21 -105.90
N LEU A 560 -15.92 136.03 -105.21
CA LEU A 560 -14.84 135.10 -104.70
C LEU A 560 -13.85 135.58 -103.58
N SER A 561 -13.12 134.77 -102.76
CA SER A 561 -12.46 133.44 -102.94
C SER A 561 -11.82 132.79 -101.65
N VAL A 562 -11.30 131.52 -101.74
CA VAL A 562 -10.15 130.87 -101.00
C VAL A 562 -10.24 130.25 -99.55
N LYS A 563 -10.30 128.89 -99.49
CA LYS A 563 -9.36 127.82 -98.95
C LYS A 563 -8.64 127.78 -97.54
N ASN A 564 -8.35 126.51 -97.10
CA ASN A 564 -7.24 125.95 -96.25
C ASN A 564 -7.26 126.11 -94.69
N GLU A 565 -6.62 125.30 -93.78
CA GLU A 565 -6.07 123.90 -93.70
C GLU A 565 -5.57 123.51 -92.24
N ASN A 566 -5.33 122.20 -91.92
CA ASN A 566 -4.28 121.59 -91.02
C ASN A 566 -4.29 121.41 -89.43
N TYR A 567 -3.88 120.17 -89.01
CA TYR A 567 -2.95 119.64 -87.93
C TYR A 567 -3.07 119.71 -86.35
N ASP A 568 -3.21 118.50 -85.70
CA ASP A 568 -2.34 117.75 -84.71
C ASP A 568 -2.15 117.98 -83.14
N ALA A 569 -1.80 116.88 -82.41
CA ALA A 569 -0.86 116.68 -81.25
C ALA A 569 -1.22 116.33 -79.74
N LEU A 570 -0.81 115.11 -79.26
CA LEU A 570 -0.05 114.66 -78.00
C LEU A 570 -0.55 114.71 -76.49
N SER A 571 -0.21 113.69 -75.63
CA SER A 571 0.21 113.72 -74.15
C SER A 571 0.29 112.32 -73.41
N ALA A 572 0.67 112.18 -72.10
CA ALA A 572 0.88 110.91 -71.29
C ALA A 572 0.94 110.99 -69.70
N HIS A 573 1.23 109.86 -68.96
CA HIS A 573 1.69 109.65 -67.51
C HIS A 573 0.68 109.40 -66.32
N ASP A 574 0.95 108.73 -65.14
CA ASP A 574 1.86 107.62 -64.66
C ASP A 574 1.67 107.17 -63.13
N TYR A 575 2.39 106.12 -62.63
CA TYR A 575 2.70 105.65 -61.21
C TYR A 575 1.60 104.98 -60.29
N THR A 576 1.76 104.37 -59.06
CA THR A 576 2.86 104.14 -58.02
C THR A 576 2.58 103.03 -56.91
N ASN A 577 3.62 102.40 -56.27
CA ASN A 577 3.74 101.87 -54.85
C ASN A 577 2.91 100.63 -54.30
N HIS A 578 3.08 99.94 -53.12
CA HIS A 578 4.00 99.92 -51.91
C HIS A 578 4.17 98.48 -51.22
N GLN A 579 4.57 98.33 -49.92
CA GLN A 579 5.08 97.04 -49.29
C GLN A 579 4.95 96.83 -47.71
N MET A 580 5.18 95.59 -47.17
CA MET A 580 5.45 95.09 -45.76
C MET A 580 4.23 94.71 -44.83
N SER A 581 4.29 93.99 -43.66
CA SER A 581 5.34 93.59 -42.65
C SER A 581 5.03 92.26 -41.82
N GLN A 582 5.60 92.01 -40.60
CA GLN A 582 5.77 90.68 -39.92
C GLN A 582 5.79 90.62 -38.33
N GLU A 583 5.53 89.45 -37.66
CA GLU A 583 6.18 88.86 -36.42
C GLU A 583 5.33 88.29 -35.22
N LYS A 584 5.64 87.04 -34.72
CA LYS A 584 5.70 86.52 -33.28
C LYS A 584 5.46 84.99 -33.11
N SER A 585 6.35 84.23 -32.44
CA SER A 585 6.09 82.78 -32.09
C SER A 585 6.93 82.06 -31.00
N ALA A 586 7.88 82.70 -30.30
CA ALA A 586 9.02 82.00 -29.68
C ALA A 586 8.76 81.09 -28.44
N ASP A 587 7.91 81.48 -27.49
CA ASP A 587 7.94 80.85 -26.14
C ASP A 587 7.33 79.44 -26.03
N LYS A 588 6.38 79.08 -26.91
CA LYS A 588 5.62 77.82 -26.82
C LYS A 588 6.53 76.57 -26.88
N PHE A 589 7.55 76.60 -27.75
CA PHE A 589 8.53 75.52 -27.92
C PHE A 589 9.34 75.23 -26.64
N LYS A 590 9.63 76.26 -25.83
CA LYS A 590 10.53 76.16 -24.68
C LYS A 590 9.91 75.36 -23.53
N TRP A 591 8.59 75.40 -23.39
CA TRP A 591 7.85 74.63 -22.40
C TRP A 591 7.70 73.16 -22.83
N GLN A 592 7.28 72.92 -24.08
CA GLN A 592 7.11 71.57 -24.65
C GLN A 592 8.40 70.75 -24.61
N LYS A 593 9.55 71.37 -24.93
CA LYS A 593 10.86 70.72 -24.81
C LYS A 593 11.15 70.21 -23.39
N LYS A 594 10.82 71.01 -22.36
CA LYS A 594 11.08 70.66 -20.96
C LYS A 594 10.18 69.51 -20.46
N GLN A 595 8.94 69.44 -20.94
CA GLN A 595 8.05 68.30 -20.69
C GLN A 595 8.63 67.01 -21.28
N LEU A 596 9.00 67.03 -22.56
CA LEU A 596 9.60 65.87 -23.24
C LEU A 596 10.90 65.40 -22.58
N GLU A 597 11.74 66.33 -22.09
CA GLU A 597 12.95 66.00 -21.32
C GLU A 597 12.63 65.24 -20.01
N THR A 598 11.52 65.56 -19.34
CA THR A 598 11.08 64.82 -18.14
C THR A 598 10.45 63.46 -18.45
N GLU A 599 9.68 63.34 -19.52
CA GLU A 599 9.08 62.07 -19.96
C GLU A 599 10.16 61.09 -20.46
N LEU A 600 11.16 61.59 -21.20
CA LEU A 600 12.32 60.82 -21.66
C LEU A 600 13.21 60.38 -20.49
N LYS A 601 13.30 61.18 -19.41
CA LYS A 601 13.95 60.75 -18.17
C LYS A 601 13.17 59.60 -17.49
N PHE A 602 11.86 59.75 -17.30
CA PHE A 602 11.03 58.76 -16.63
C PHE A 602 11.01 57.41 -17.38
N THR A 603 10.85 57.44 -18.70
CA THR A 603 10.91 56.23 -19.54
C THR A 603 12.27 55.53 -19.47
N ARG A 604 13.38 56.27 -19.41
CA ARG A 604 14.73 55.70 -19.21
C ARG A 604 14.90 55.05 -17.83
N GLU A 605 14.30 55.61 -16.78
CA GLU A 605 14.34 55.04 -15.42
C GLU A 605 13.42 53.81 -15.30
N SER A 606 12.25 53.83 -15.95
CA SER A 606 11.36 52.66 -16.10
C SER A 606 12.04 51.52 -16.87
N LEU A 607 12.72 51.81 -18.00
CA LEU A 607 13.45 50.84 -18.78
C LEU A 607 14.54 50.13 -17.95
N ARG A 608 15.34 50.89 -17.19
CA ARG A 608 16.35 50.30 -16.27
C ARG A 608 15.74 49.39 -15.21
N THR A 609 14.55 49.70 -14.73
CA THR A 609 13.84 48.85 -13.76
C THR A 609 13.43 47.55 -14.43
N LYS A 610 12.93 47.60 -15.68
CA LYS A 610 12.61 46.41 -16.48
C LYS A 610 13.84 45.59 -16.89
N GLU A 611 14.98 46.23 -17.19
CA GLU A 611 16.27 45.54 -17.40
C GLU A 611 16.68 44.74 -16.14
N MET A 612 16.53 45.32 -14.95
CA MET A 612 16.82 44.62 -13.68
C MET A 612 15.83 43.50 -13.38
N GLU A 613 14.53 43.69 -13.64
CA GLU A 613 13.51 42.64 -13.53
C GLU A 613 13.81 41.46 -14.47
N VAL A 614 14.18 41.72 -15.73
CA VAL A 614 14.56 40.69 -16.71
C VAL A 614 15.81 39.93 -16.28
N LEU A 615 16.84 40.61 -15.77
CA LEU A 615 18.04 39.96 -15.23
C LEU A 615 17.75 39.13 -13.97
N ALA A 616 16.78 39.54 -13.13
CA ALA A 616 16.33 38.74 -12.00
C ALA A 616 15.55 37.49 -12.45
N ALA A 617 14.64 37.64 -13.40
CA ALA A 617 13.88 36.54 -13.99
C ALA A 617 14.80 35.52 -14.70
N GLN A 618 15.80 35.99 -15.44
CA GLN A 618 16.79 35.14 -16.10
C GLN A 618 17.59 34.29 -15.09
N ARG A 619 18.01 34.87 -13.96
CA ARG A 619 18.69 34.13 -12.88
C ARG A 619 17.78 33.11 -12.21
N ALA A 620 16.51 33.46 -11.98
CA ALA A 620 15.52 32.52 -11.45
C ALA A 620 15.29 31.34 -12.40
N LEU A 621 15.24 31.60 -13.71
CA LEU A 621 15.08 30.58 -14.74
C LEU A 621 16.30 29.65 -14.80
N THR A 622 17.53 30.16 -14.78
CA THR A 622 18.73 29.30 -14.74
C THR A 622 18.80 28.40 -13.51
N ILE A 623 18.32 28.88 -12.34
CA ILE A 623 18.23 28.04 -11.13
C ILE A 623 17.18 26.93 -11.32
N LYS A 624 16.06 27.21 -12.00
CA LYS A 624 15.06 26.18 -12.33
C LYS A 624 15.52 25.18 -13.39
N ASP A 625 16.33 25.60 -14.36
CA ASP A 625 16.97 24.67 -15.30
C ASP A 625 17.94 23.71 -14.59
N GLU A 626 18.70 24.20 -13.60
CA GLU A 626 19.58 23.38 -12.77
C GLU A 626 18.80 22.43 -11.85
N GLU A 627 17.70 22.89 -11.22
CA GLU A 627 16.78 22.01 -10.47
C GLU A 627 16.18 20.92 -11.36
N LEU A 628 15.67 21.28 -12.55
CA LEU A 628 15.09 20.32 -13.50
C LEU A 628 16.12 19.29 -13.97
N LYS A 629 17.35 19.71 -14.27
CA LYS A 629 18.46 18.81 -14.62
C LYS A 629 18.80 17.83 -13.50
N MET A 630 18.74 18.28 -12.24
CA MET A 630 18.91 17.43 -11.06
C MET A 630 17.72 16.48 -10.80
N VAL A 631 16.52 16.82 -11.26
CA VAL A 631 15.34 15.93 -11.21
C VAL A 631 15.41 14.89 -12.32
N LEU A 632 15.76 15.28 -13.56
CA LEU A 632 15.94 14.37 -14.68
C LEU A 632 16.99 13.29 -14.37
N GLY A 633 18.18 13.68 -13.89
CA GLY A 633 19.21 12.70 -13.51
C GLY A 633 18.80 11.72 -12.39
N LYS A 634 17.80 12.06 -11.56
CA LYS A 634 17.19 11.13 -10.60
C LYS A 634 16.12 10.23 -11.22
N LEU A 635 15.42 10.72 -12.24
CA LEU A 635 14.45 9.94 -13.01
C LEU A 635 15.18 8.89 -13.87
N ASP A 636 16.25 9.29 -14.56
CA ASP A 636 17.13 8.39 -15.33
C ASP A 636 17.68 7.25 -14.44
N ALA A 637 18.11 7.58 -13.22
CA ALA A 637 18.59 6.60 -12.24
C ALA A 637 17.47 5.62 -11.82
N ARG A 638 16.26 6.12 -11.56
CA ARG A 638 15.07 5.30 -11.26
C ARG A 638 14.67 4.39 -12.43
N GLU A 639 14.80 4.86 -13.67
CA GLU A 639 14.54 4.03 -14.86
C GLU A 639 15.62 2.94 -15.03
N GLN A 640 16.88 3.25 -14.72
CA GLN A 640 17.96 2.25 -14.67
C GLN A 640 17.82 1.24 -13.51
N GLU A 641 17.15 1.59 -12.42
CA GLU A 641 16.77 0.66 -11.35
C GLU A 641 15.60 -0.25 -11.78
N LEU A 642 14.55 0.33 -12.37
CA LEU A 642 13.37 -0.42 -12.85
C LEU A 642 13.69 -1.38 -14.00
N THR A 643 14.59 -1.01 -14.90
CA THR A 643 15.04 -1.90 -15.99
C THR A 643 15.85 -3.09 -15.47
N LYS A 644 16.76 -2.89 -14.51
CA LYS A 644 17.47 -4.00 -13.84
C LYS A 644 16.51 -4.96 -13.13
N LEU A 645 15.55 -4.42 -12.36
CA LEU A 645 14.55 -5.23 -11.64
C LEU A 645 13.66 -6.02 -12.62
N LYS A 646 13.33 -5.45 -13.78
CA LYS A 646 12.59 -6.13 -14.85
C LYS A 646 13.42 -7.26 -15.47
N ASP A 647 14.71 -7.05 -15.70
CA ASP A 647 15.61 -8.07 -16.23
C ASP A 647 15.90 -9.18 -15.20
N GLU A 648 15.91 -8.87 -13.90
CA GLU A 648 15.93 -9.82 -12.79
C GLU A 648 14.67 -10.69 -12.81
N MET A 649 13.48 -10.08 -12.79
CA MET A 649 12.20 -10.79 -12.89
C MET A 649 12.08 -11.67 -14.15
N ILE A 650 12.70 -11.27 -15.27
CA ILE A 650 12.76 -12.08 -16.49
C ILE A 650 13.65 -13.32 -16.30
N ARG A 651 14.81 -13.19 -15.63
CA ARG A 651 15.67 -14.33 -15.28
C ARG A 651 14.98 -15.27 -14.30
N ASP A 652 14.45 -14.76 -13.19
CA ASP A 652 13.75 -15.56 -12.18
C ASP A 652 12.59 -16.38 -12.79
N ARG A 653 11.84 -15.77 -13.73
CA ARG A 653 10.78 -16.44 -14.50
C ARG A 653 11.31 -17.56 -15.38
N ASP A 654 12.44 -17.35 -16.06
CA ASP A 654 12.99 -18.33 -17.00
C ASP A 654 13.81 -19.43 -16.30
N ASP A 655 14.38 -19.15 -15.13
CA ASP A 655 14.91 -20.14 -14.19
C ASP A 655 13.77 -20.97 -13.57
N LEU A 656 12.65 -20.35 -13.21
CA LEU A 656 11.44 -21.07 -12.77
C LEU A 656 10.88 -21.98 -13.88
N LYS A 657 10.94 -21.57 -15.16
CA LYS A 657 10.61 -22.44 -16.30
C LYS A 657 11.60 -23.59 -16.45
N GLN A 658 12.90 -23.36 -16.24
CA GLN A 658 13.90 -24.44 -16.26
C GLN A 658 13.64 -25.44 -15.12
N LEU A 659 13.34 -24.97 -13.91
CA LEU A 659 12.96 -25.82 -12.79
C LEU A 659 11.66 -26.60 -13.07
N TYR A 660 10.66 -25.97 -13.69
CA TYR A 660 9.44 -26.65 -14.12
C TYR A 660 9.69 -27.69 -15.20
N ALA A 661 10.54 -27.38 -16.20
CA ALA A 661 10.92 -28.32 -17.25
C ALA A 661 11.73 -29.51 -16.69
N LEU A 662 12.67 -29.28 -15.78
CA LEU A 662 13.43 -30.33 -15.09
C LEU A 662 12.53 -31.19 -14.18
N ALA A 663 11.52 -30.60 -13.53
CA ALA A 663 10.52 -31.34 -12.78
C ALA A 663 9.64 -32.19 -13.71
N GLN A 664 9.21 -31.63 -14.85
CA GLN A 664 8.41 -32.33 -15.85
C GLN A 664 9.20 -33.44 -16.57
N GLU A 665 10.49 -33.25 -16.82
CA GLU A 665 11.41 -34.28 -17.33
C GLU A 665 11.60 -35.41 -16.32
N LYS A 666 11.74 -35.08 -15.03
CA LYS A 666 11.84 -36.10 -13.96
C LYS A 666 10.53 -36.85 -13.67
N MET A 667 9.37 -36.26 -13.97
CA MET A 667 8.09 -36.98 -13.85
C MET A 667 7.70 -37.73 -15.14
N GLY A 668 7.95 -37.17 -16.32
CA GLY A 668 7.56 -37.79 -17.59
C GLY A 668 6.05 -38.06 -17.66
N GLU A 669 5.66 -39.28 -18.04
CA GLU A 669 4.26 -39.75 -18.00
C GLU A 669 3.85 -40.29 -16.61
N LYS A 670 4.77 -40.38 -15.64
CA LYS A 670 4.47 -40.91 -14.29
C LYS A 670 3.59 -39.92 -13.53
N THR A 671 2.50 -40.41 -12.95
CA THR A 671 1.65 -39.63 -12.06
C THR A 671 2.33 -39.44 -10.69
N VAL A 672 1.79 -38.53 -9.87
CA VAL A 672 2.22 -38.38 -8.46
C VAL A 672 2.03 -39.68 -7.66
N GLY A 673 1.06 -40.52 -8.06
CA GLY A 673 0.90 -41.87 -7.50
C GLY A 673 2.06 -42.79 -7.87
N ASP A 674 2.50 -42.77 -9.14
CA ASP A 674 3.61 -43.59 -9.62
C ASP A 674 4.95 -43.18 -8.97
N LEU A 675 5.20 -41.87 -8.77
CA LEU A 675 6.37 -41.42 -7.98
C LEU A 675 6.29 -41.85 -6.51
N ALA A 676 5.10 -41.88 -5.90
CA ALA A 676 4.93 -42.37 -4.54
C ALA A 676 5.16 -43.89 -4.45
N ILE A 677 4.71 -44.65 -5.44
CA ILE A 677 4.97 -46.09 -5.58
C ILE A 677 6.46 -46.35 -5.78
N GLU A 678 7.13 -45.62 -6.68
CA GLU A 678 8.56 -45.74 -6.95
C GLU A 678 9.41 -45.37 -5.71
N LYS A 679 9.02 -44.33 -4.96
CA LYS A 679 9.64 -44.02 -3.66
C LYS A 679 9.46 -45.19 -2.67
N LEU A 680 8.25 -45.71 -2.51
CA LEU A 680 7.97 -46.81 -1.57
C LEU A 680 8.67 -48.12 -1.99
N GLN A 681 8.85 -48.36 -3.28
CA GLN A 681 9.63 -49.48 -3.81
C GLN A 681 11.13 -49.32 -3.53
N LEU A 682 11.67 -48.10 -3.66
CA LEU A 682 13.07 -47.81 -3.35
C LEU A 682 13.34 -47.87 -1.83
N GLU A 683 12.40 -47.38 -1.02
CA GLU A 683 12.42 -47.46 0.45
C GLU A 683 12.29 -48.92 0.94
N ALA A 684 11.45 -49.73 0.30
CA ALA A 684 11.38 -51.18 0.54
C ALA A 684 12.67 -51.89 0.13
N ALA A 685 13.23 -51.60 -1.06
CA ALA A 685 14.50 -52.19 -1.51
C ALA A 685 15.68 -51.79 -0.60
N GLN A 686 15.69 -50.57 -0.08
CA GLN A 686 16.68 -50.13 0.91
C GLN A 686 16.56 -50.93 2.22
N LEU A 687 15.35 -51.16 2.72
CA LEU A 687 15.10 -51.98 3.90
C LEU A 687 15.41 -53.48 3.66
N GLU A 688 15.19 -53.99 2.45
CA GLU A 688 15.61 -55.34 2.06
C GLU A 688 17.15 -55.47 2.04
N VAL A 689 17.87 -54.45 1.54
CA VAL A 689 19.34 -54.40 1.58
C VAL A 689 19.86 -54.27 3.01
N GLU A 690 19.22 -53.47 3.87
CA GLU A 690 19.58 -53.34 5.29
C GLU A 690 19.33 -54.64 6.06
N ALA A 691 18.22 -55.34 5.80
CA ALA A 691 17.93 -56.65 6.37
C ALA A 691 18.91 -57.74 5.87
N ALA A 692 19.26 -57.73 4.58
CA ALA A 692 20.22 -58.67 3.99
C ALA A 692 21.64 -58.44 4.51
N THR A 693 22.10 -57.18 4.57
CA THR A 693 23.43 -56.85 5.12
C THR A 693 23.50 -57.11 6.63
N GLY A 694 22.44 -56.83 7.38
CA GLY A 694 22.31 -57.23 8.79
C GLY A 694 22.38 -58.75 8.99
N ALA A 695 21.72 -59.53 8.12
CA ALA A 695 21.80 -60.99 8.15
C ALA A 695 23.20 -61.54 7.82
N LEU A 696 23.88 -60.96 6.82
CA LEU A 696 25.28 -61.29 6.48
C LEU A 696 26.24 -60.95 7.63
N TYR A 697 26.04 -59.82 8.31
CA TYR A 697 26.83 -59.45 9.49
C TYR A 697 26.61 -60.46 10.64
N LYS A 698 25.37 -60.88 10.88
CA LYS A 698 25.03 -61.90 11.88
C LYS A 698 25.60 -63.28 11.53
N LEU A 699 25.58 -63.67 10.27
CA LEU A 699 26.24 -64.89 9.78
C LEU A 699 27.76 -64.82 9.96
N THR A 700 28.38 -63.67 9.71
CA THR A 700 29.82 -63.46 9.91
C THR A 700 30.20 -63.54 11.39
N GLU A 701 29.39 -62.97 12.28
CA GLU A 701 29.55 -63.07 13.73
C GLU A 701 29.44 -64.51 14.24
N MET A 702 28.36 -65.23 13.87
CA MET A 702 28.19 -66.65 14.23
C MET A 702 29.31 -67.52 13.65
N SER A 703 29.76 -67.27 12.43
CA SER A 703 30.87 -68.01 11.81
C SER A 703 32.18 -67.75 12.54
N ARG A 704 32.44 -66.52 13.01
CA ARG A 704 33.61 -66.15 13.81
C ARG A 704 33.60 -66.84 15.18
N GLU A 705 32.44 -66.90 15.84
CA GLU A 705 32.26 -67.68 17.08
C GLU A 705 32.51 -69.18 16.86
N LEU A 706 31.98 -69.75 15.77
CA LEU A 706 32.11 -71.18 15.46
C LEU A 706 33.57 -71.53 15.13
N LEU A 707 34.27 -70.67 14.37
CA LEU A 707 35.71 -70.77 14.16
C LEU A 707 36.47 -70.72 15.49
N HIS A 708 36.21 -69.73 16.36
CA HIS A 708 36.88 -69.62 17.66
C HIS A 708 36.65 -70.86 18.55
N LYS A 709 35.44 -71.42 18.54
CA LYS A 709 35.10 -72.67 19.26
C LYS A 709 35.83 -73.89 18.65
N SER A 710 36.08 -73.90 17.34
CA SER A 710 36.88 -74.94 16.67
C SER A 710 38.40 -74.75 16.85
N SER A 711 38.90 -73.52 17.00
CA SER A 711 40.31 -73.22 17.23
C SER A 711 40.79 -73.83 18.54
N LEU A 712 40.02 -73.64 19.61
CA LEU A 712 40.25 -74.22 20.94
C LEU A 712 40.27 -75.76 20.99
N SER A 713 39.95 -76.46 19.90
CA SER A 713 39.87 -77.92 19.82
C SER A 713 41.13 -78.60 19.25
N ILE A 714 42.20 -77.85 18.92
CA ILE A 714 43.35 -78.39 18.14
C ILE A 714 44.74 -78.04 18.69
N ASP A 715 44.88 -77.00 19.52
CA ASP A 715 46.21 -76.54 19.99
C ASP A 715 46.72 -77.30 21.24
N VAL A 716 46.79 -78.64 21.16
CA VAL A 716 47.58 -79.49 22.09
C VAL A 716 48.18 -80.69 21.35
N ASP A 717 49.20 -80.46 20.51
CA ASP A 717 50.44 -81.27 20.51
C ASP A 717 51.53 -80.63 19.61
N TYR A 718 52.78 -80.64 20.06
CA TYR A 718 54.04 -80.51 19.27
C TYR A 718 55.25 -80.36 20.22
N ASP A 719 55.82 -81.48 20.65
CA ASP A 719 57.22 -81.91 20.36
C ASP A 719 57.65 -83.04 21.33
N THR A 720 57.95 -84.25 20.84
CA THR A 720 59.26 -84.70 20.30
C THR A 720 60.28 -84.89 21.45
N GLU A 721 60.84 -86.07 21.76
CA GLU A 721 61.12 -87.28 20.96
C GLU A 721 61.45 -88.50 21.88
N PHE A 722 61.11 -89.76 21.52
CA PHE A 722 62.08 -90.88 21.29
C PHE A 722 61.53 -92.34 21.32
N PHE A 723 62.05 -93.11 20.35
CA PHE A 723 62.22 -94.57 20.22
C PHE A 723 61.03 -95.51 19.88
N GLU A 724 61.27 -96.23 18.78
CA GLU A 724 60.51 -97.33 18.18
C GLU A 724 60.66 -98.65 19.00
N HIS A 725 60.01 -99.79 18.71
CA HIS A 725 60.07 -100.52 17.43
C HIS A 725 59.07 -101.72 17.38
N ASN A 726 58.58 -102.05 16.18
CA ASN A 726 57.93 -103.28 15.66
C ASN A 726 57.40 -104.39 16.61
N GLY A 727 56.26 -105.04 16.37
CA GLY A 727 55.28 -104.94 15.27
C GLY A 727 54.71 -106.31 14.84
N SER A 728 53.47 -106.36 14.32
CA SER A 728 52.94 -107.45 13.45
C SER A 728 51.49 -107.16 13.00
N ASP A 729 51.16 -107.53 11.75
CA ASP A 729 49.96 -107.12 11.03
C ASP A 729 48.76 -108.07 11.16
N THR A 730 47.55 -107.54 10.97
CA THR A 730 46.71 -107.77 9.75
C THR A 730 45.22 -107.57 10.04
N LYS A 731 44.60 -106.51 9.50
CA LYS A 731 43.14 -106.53 9.26
C LYS A 731 42.68 -105.59 8.13
N MET A 732 42.01 -106.20 7.15
CA MET A 732 41.45 -105.65 5.91
C MET A 732 40.84 -104.23 5.99
N ASN A 733 41.31 -103.38 5.06
CA ASN A 733 40.62 -102.39 4.22
C ASN A 733 39.21 -101.94 4.64
N MET A 734 38.98 -100.67 5.00
CA MET A 734 38.98 -99.44 4.16
C MET A 734 37.75 -99.24 3.27
N ILE A 735 36.95 -98.23 3.64
CA ILE A 735 36.47 -97.18 2.73
C ILE A 735 36.94 -95.84 3.36
N ASN A 736 37.41 -94.90 2.55
CA ASN A 736 38.15 -93.72 3.02
C ASN A 736 37.23 -92.53 3.35
N GLY A 737 37.71 -91.61 4.20
CA GLY A 737 37.01 -90.40 4.61
C GLY A 737 37.61 -89.77 5.88
N SER A 738 38.93 -89.49 5.87
CA SER A 738 39.72 -89.19 7.07
C SER A 738 40.22 -87.74 7.13
N ASP A 739 39.38 -86.77 6.77
CA ASP A 739 39.75 -85.35 6.69
C ASP A 739 38.79 -84.40 7.46
N CYS A 740 37.74 -84.96 8.08
CA CYS A 740 36.58 -84.22 8.62
C CYS A 740 36.87 -82.96 9.48
N PRO A 741 37.79 -82.92 10.46
CA PRO A 741 38.03 -81.70 11.24
C PRO A 741 38.82 -80.62 10.46
N GLY A 742 39.68 -81.04 9.53
CA GLY A 742 40.47 -80.13 8.68
C GLY A 742 39.63 -79.51 7.57
N GLU A 743 38.81 -80.32 6.90
CA GLU A 743 37.83 -79.85 5.91
C GLU A 743 36.81 -78.89 6.53
N ILE A 744 36.26 -79.20 7.72
CA ILE A 744 35.33 -78.27 8.38
C ILE A 744 36.01 -76.95 8.75
N LYS A 745 37.24 -76.95 9.27
CA LYS A 745 37.97 -75.69 9.55
C LYS A 745 38.26 -74.89 8.29
N THR A 746 38.75 -75.53 7.24
CA THR A 746 39.08 -74.86 5.97
C THR A 746 37.85 -74.35 5.24
N GLU A 747 36.73 -75.09 5.27
CA GLU A 747 35.49 -74.68 4.62
C GLU A 747 34.73 -73.61 5.43
N VAL A 748 34.74 -73.65 6.76
CA VAL A 748 34.20 -72.54 7.59
C VAL A 748 35.06 -71.28 7.41
N ALA A 749 36.38 -71.40 7.30
CA ALA A 749 37.24 -70.26 6.96
C ALA A 749 36.99 -69.74 5.53
N ARG A 750 36.75 -70.62 4.56
CA ARG A 750 36.39 -70.25 3.18
C ARG A 750 35.03 -69.55 3.12
N LEU A 751 34.03 -70.04 3.85
CA LEU A 751 32.72 -69.42 3.99
C LEU A 751 32.79 -68.06 4.71
N LEU A 752 33.61 -67.92 5.75
CA LEU A 752 33.81 -66.64 6.45
C LEU A 752 34.51 -65.63 5.52
N SER A 753 35.54 -66.06 4.78
CA SER A 753 36.19 -65.21 3.76
C SER A 753 35.24 -64.81 2.63
N LEU A 754 34.40 -65.72 2.16
CA LEU A 754 33.39 -65.44 1.13
C LEU A 754 32.31 -64.48 1.64
N THR A 755 31.87 -64.65 2.90
CA THR A 755 30.87 -63.76 3.52
C THR A 755 31.44 -62.37 3.76
N ALA A 756 32.71 -62.26 4.18
CA ALA A 756 33.41 -60.99 4.29
C ALA A 756 33.57 -60.31 2.93
N GLN A 757 33.98 -61.04 1.89
CA GLN A 757 34.07 -60.53 0.52
C GLN A 757 32.70 -60.04 0.01
N LEU A 758 31.61 -60.76 0.29
CA LEU A 758 30.25 -60.33 -0.08
C LEU A 758 29.79 -59.08 0.69
N VAL A 759 30.30 -58.82 1.90
CA VAL A 759 30.03 -57.58 2.66
C VAL A 759 30.85 -56.40 2.10
N ASP A 760 32.09 -56.62 1.68
CA ASP A 760 32.90 -55.60 1.00
C ASP A 760 32.34 -55.29 -0.41
N GLU A 761 31.94 -56.30 -1.19
CA GLU A 761 31.29 -56.15 -2.50
C GLU A 761 29.90 -55.49 -2.39
N ALA A 762 29.22 -55.59 -1.24
CA ALA A 762 28.00 -54.85 -0.93
C ALA A 762 28.24 -53.36 -0.58
N GLY A 763 29.50 -52.90 -0.49
CA GLY A 763 29.84 -51.47 -0.46
C GLY A 763 29.49 -50.71 0.82
N VAL A 764 29.42 -51.39 1.97
CA VAL A 764 28.86 -50.87 3.24
C VAL A 764 29.73 -49.76 3.90
N ILE A 765 30.95 -49.50 3.42
CA ILE A 765 31.83 -48.43 3.95
C ILE A 765 31.46 -47.06 3.34
N GLY A 766 30.29 -46.55 3.70
CA GLY A 766 29.74 -45.28 3.23
C GLY A 766 29.23 -44.36 4.35
N SER A 767 29.82 -43.17 4.47
CA SER A 767 29.30 -42.00 5.22
C SER A 767 28.84 -42.22 6.68
N MET A 768 29.80 -42.38 7.60
CA MET A 768 29.66 -42.02 9.03
C MET A 768 30.65 -40.89 9.39
N SER A 769 30.64 -39.79 8.62
CA SER A 769 31.46 -38.60 8.93
C SER A 769 31.00 -37.32 8.20
N LYS A 770 29.88 -36.73 8.66
CA LYS A 770 29.67 -35.27 8.78
C LYS A 770 28.35 -34.95 9.49
#